data_AF-A0A139HR26-F1
#
_entry.id   AF-A0A139HR26-F1
#
_cell.length_a   1.000
_cell.length_b   1.000
_cell.length_c   1.000
_cell.angle_alpha   90.00
_cell.angle_beta   90.00
_cell.angle_gamma   90.00
#
_symmetry.space_group_name_H-M   'P 1'
#
loop_
_entity.id
_entity.type
_entity.pdbx_description
1 polymer ?
#
loop_
_entity_poly.entity_id
_entity_poly.type
_entity_poly.pdbx_seq_one_letter_code
_entity_poly.pdbx_strand_id
1 'polypeptide(L)'
;MIRSLAVAALAAPVALAQNDETVLGVYMFHRHGDRTAKSTPPANLTDLGYFQVWTSGQYYRNRYIASNATYRINGVNTDLVKPSQIAVSAPDDTVLQNSAMGFLQGLYPPVGDALGTQTLRDGTKVTSPLNGYQLIPVDLVTSGSGSEDSGWLQSTSNCAQATISSNDYFSSEEYMNTLNSTREFYSNLLPVINGTFNSSQDNFKNAYTIFDLINVAEIHNATINSSDLLTNETLFQLRTLADQHEWNLAYNASDNMRAIAGKTLAAQIVQFLNGTITSKGKQKIGIQFGAYASFASFFGLAQLQKQSVDFTGVSDYASAMTFELFTNSSTKVSSSHYPAEDELYVRFLFHNGTTTEDSPPTAYPLFGGDSDVISWNDFASGMGKFAVGDTKDWCTACGNFTGTCAAYAPGGSASSSSSSEDGSSGTSGNGLSPAVNGVIGAMVTLAVILGLEALILAVGGLRVVSKKRLAGGANADKMSMNHWVQRESGPCAETVCLETWLPSNFIKAEVNSTRPAITMRQRLTYLLPNGSGVNPSDIHVGKDHLSFADAAKASVETRITIGLSELPKELQSILQDFHELHIRLASRRSYIPFLPTISRLPSGLHIFFTPRNPGQETKLCSLLQGIVSQDIQCGPHSETFSRPPVLSERFASSSTYQFFHGPDDLAEISEHIRRHFCPGLPVGSEIGQICKFVADAGSDAYVDYDYDVISHAVTITTLSTPPNGQGHSEQAFSHKIKPDDRLEVGILAPESPDEPEELKLGGYLTVVGEDDKPSATLFGFPARHHPLPAGDLTAFQVSFQAPTGLHPKVDIKFPAQHLQPPKDSCALHAYSTLPASLFIDRYQLDDKLFLESNNLVALRALSGEQDLEAPNWVLKQWGSAALLELAYPKQKSTSTDGWTVTIPMHLRYVNGTSETNKAGAVDLSWPVVFWACEAEEGLKMSTNPFDRVNLGYDGLFGPKTMFYHVPPSPADDVLVERLSVPFLDPIKAGWAPLGTSIVVLLGFVWICYKLFGGSASPGRDEKKTQ
;
A
#
# COMPACT_ATOMS: atom_id res chain seq x y z
N MET A 1 -57.86 32.41 54.45
CA MET A 1 -59.13 32.81 53.81
C MET A 1 -58.86 34.03 52.95
N ILE A 2 -59.21 33.98 51.66
CA ILE A 2 -59.67 35.11 50.82
C ILE A 2 -58.62 36.22 50.55
N ARG A 3 -58.31 36.66 49.33
CA ARG A 3 -58.75 36.34 47.97
C ARG A 3 -57.78 37.05 47.02
N SER A 4 -57.55 36.40 45.89
CA SER A 4 -57.03 36.94 44.64
C SER A 4 -58.04 37.88 43.94
N LEU A 5 -57.51 38.62 42.94
CA LEU A 5 -58.15 39.22 41.75
C LEU A 5 -58.96 40.53 41.96
N ALA A 6 -58.90 41.54 41.09
CA ALA A 6 -58.57 41.58 39.67
C ALA A 6 -58.13 42.99 39.22
N VAL A 7 -57.28 43.08 38.19
CA VAL A 7 -57.43 44.07 37.09
C VAL A 7 -57.00 43.38 35.79
N ALA A 8 -57.90 43.45 34.80
CA ALA A 8 -57.76 42.92 33.45
C ALA A 8 -56.96 43.87 32.55
N ALA A 9 -56.12 43.32 31.67
CA ALA A 9 -55.50 44.03 30.56
C ALA A 9 -55.86 43.34 29.24
N LEU A 10 -56.19 44.15 28.24
CA LEU A 10 -56.59 43.76 26.89
C LEU A 10 -55.50 42.89 26.22
N ALA A 11 -55.89 41.70 25.77
CA ALA A 11 -55.12 40.92 24.82
C ALA A 11 -55.59 41.24 23.39
N ALA A 12 -54.73 41.87 22.59
CA ALA A 12 -54.83 41.80 21.14
C ALA A 12 -54.15 40.50 20.68
N PRO A 13 -54.72 39.74 19.73
CA PRO A 13 -54.06 38.56 19.20
C PRO A 13 -52.89 39.00 18.33
N VAL A 14 -51.66 38.73 18.77
CA VAL A 14 -50.51 38.71 17.89
C VAL A 14 -50.70 37.49 16.99
N ALA A 15 -51.15 37.72 15.76
CA ALA A 15 -51.06 36.73 14.71
C ALA A 15 -49.57 36.41 14.52
N LEU A 16 -49.15 35.22 14.94
CA LEU A 16 -47.85 34.65 14.57
C LEU A 16 -47.84 34.53 13.04
N ALA A 17 -46.95 35.28 12.39
CA ALA A 17 -46.62 35.03 11.01
C ALA A 17 -46.05 33.61 10.91
N GLN A 18 -46.84 32.65 10.41
CA GLN A 18 -46.30 31.39 9.93
C GLN A 18 -45.45 31.73 8.70
N ASN A 19 -44.14 31.48 8.76
CA ASN A 19 -43.37 31.35 7.53
C ASN A 19 -44.02 30.20 6.74
N ASP A 20 -44.38 30.47 5.48
CA ASP A 20 -44.98 29.53 4.52
C ASP A 20 -44.00 28.40 4.10
N GLU A 21 -42.94 28.18 4.90
CA GLU A 21 -41.85 27.27 4.63
C GLU A 21 -42.17 25.86 5.15
N THR A 22 -42.13 24.88 4.26
CA THR A 22 -42.30 23.47 4.62
C THR A 22 -41.01 22.69 4.30
N VAL A 23 -40.31 22.22 5.34
CA VAL A 23 -39.13 21.35 5.18
C VAL A 23 -39.57 19.95 4.75
N LEU A 24 -38.94 19.43 3.69
CA LEU A 24 -39.27 18.17 3.04
C LEU A 24 -38.31 17.04 3.42
N GLY A 25 -37.04 17.39 3.64
CA GLY A 25 -36.00 16.49 4.10
C GLY A 25 -34.72 17.25 4.45
N VAL A 26 -33.84 16.57 5.17
CA VAL A 26 -32.57 17.11 5.64
C VAL A 26 -31.46 16.09 5.43
N TYR A 27 -30.30 16.58 5.01
CA TYR A 27 -29.05 15.81 5.05
C TYR A 27 -28.06 16.52 5.97
N MET A 28 -27.43 15.78 6.87
CA MET A 28 -26.51 16.30 7.87
C MET A 28 -25.19 15.55 7.83
N PHE A 29 -24.09 16.28 7.78
CA PHE A 29 -22.76 15.75 8.03
C PHE A 29 -22.26 16.27 9.38
N HIS A 30 -21.95 15.36 10.30
CA HIS A 30 -21.67 15.66 11.71
C HIS A 30 -20.28 15.18 12.10
N ARG A 31 -19.50 16.02 12.79
CA ARG A 31 -18.23 15.62 13.40
C ARG A 31 -18.52 14.83 14.68
N HIS A 32 -17.69 13.86 15.01
CA HIS A 32 -17.72 13.23 16.33
C HIS A 32 -17.62 14.24 17.49
N GLY A 33 -18.04 13.81 18.69
CA GLY A 33 -17.81 14.56 19.93
C GLY A 33 -16.36 14.48 20.40
N ASP A 34 -16.07 15.16 21.50
CA ASP A 34 -14.77 15.10 22.19
C ASP A 34 -14.28 13.66 22.45
N ARG A 35 -12.98 13.45 22.27
CA ARG A 35 -12.31 12.15 22.34
C ARG A 35 -10.95 12.28 23.01
N THR A 36 -10.36 11.14 23.37
CA THR A 36 -8.94 11.08 23.76
C THR A 36 -8.02 11.51 22.61
N ALA A 37 -6.78 11.89 22.94
CA ALA A 37 -5.81 12.43 21.99
C ALA A 37 -5.38 11.37 20.96
N LYS A 38 -5.22 11.78 19.70
CA LYS A 38 -4.78 10.88 18.61
C LYS A 38 -3.37 10.33 18.82
N SER A 39 -2.53 11.07 19.52
CA SER A 39 -1.15 10.67 19.82
C SER A 39 -1.06 9.59 20.91
N THR A 40 -2.19 9.19 21.51
CA THR A 40 -2.30 8.09 22.49
C THR A 40 -3.37 7.10 22.04
N PRO A 41 -3.16 6.37 20.92
CA PRO A 41 -4.16 5.45 20.40
C PRO A 41 -4.39 4.26 21.35
N PRO A 42 -5.59 3.63 21.32
CA PRO A 42 -6.72 3.97 20.45
C PRO A 42 -7.47 5.22 20.93
N ALA A 43 -7.90 6.05 19.99
CA ALA A 43 -8.80 7.16 20.26
C ALA A 43 -10.17 6.61 20.70
N ASN A 44 -10.72 7.17 21.76
CA ASN A 44 -12.01 6.78 22.31
C ASN A 44 -12.87 8.01 22.59
N LEU A 45 -14.17 7.90 22.31
CA LEU A 45 -15.16 8.93 22.65
C LEU A 45 -15.20 9.10 24.18
N THR A 46 -15.13 10.33 24.66
CA THR A 46 -15.24 10.61 26.10
C THR A 46 -16.71 10.80 26.51
N ASP A 47 -16.98 10.81 27.81
CA ASP A 47 -18.31 11.17 28.34
C ASP A 47 -18.71 12.60 27.95
N LEU A 48 -17.74 13.53 27.87
CA LEU A 48 -17.98 14.88 27.38
C LEU A 48 -18.40 14.83 25.91
N GLY A 49 -17.68 14.09 25.06
CA GLY A 49 -18.00 13.96 23.65
C GLY A 49 -19.36 13.32 23.41
N TYR A 50 -19.69 12.30 24.19
CA TYR A 50 -20.99 11.68 24.19
C TYR A 50 -22.11 12.67 24.56
N PHE A 51 -21.90 13.47 25.61
CA PHE A 51 -22.84 14.52 26.02
C PHE A 51 -23.02 15.60 24.94
N GLN A 52 -21.95 15.99 24.25
CA GLN A 52 -21.98 16.98 23.17
C GLN A 52 -22.87 16.50 22.01
N VAL A 53 -22.61 15.30 21.47
CA VAL A 53 -23.40 14.78 20.34
C VAL A 53 -24.85 14.49 20.74
N TRP A 54 -25.08 14.00 21.97
CA TRP A 54 -26.43 13.82 22.51
C TRP A 54 -27.19 15.14 22.59
N THR A 55 -26.53 16.21 23.06
CA THR A 55 -27.09 17.56 23.16
C THR A 55 -27.44 18.12 21.78
N SER A 56 -26.53 17.98 20.79
CA SER A 56 -26.82 18.33 19.40
C SER A 56 -28.03 17.55 18.87
N GLY A 57 -28.15 16.26 19.17
CA GLY A 57 -29.30 15.43 18.77
C GLY A 57 -30.63 15.97 19.31
N GLN A 58 -30.66 16.41 20.57
CA GLN A 58 -31.84 17.01 21.19
C GLN A 58 -32.25 18.33 20.50
N TYR A 59 -31.29 19.18 20.14
CA TYR A 59 -31.57 20.39 19.37
C TYR A 59 -32.24 20.06 18.02
N TYR A 60 -31.65 19.13 17.26
CA TYR A 60 -32.20 18.77 15.95
C TYR A 60 -33.55 18.05 16.05
N ARG A 61 -33.82 17.33 17.15
CA ARG A 61 -35.16 16.84 17.46
C ARG A 61 -36.16 17.98 17.59
N ASN A 62 -35.84 19.00 18.38
CA ASN A 62 -36.73 20.16 18.59
C ASN A 62 -36.92 20.98 17.32
N ARG A 63 -35.91 21.02 16.44
CA ARG A 63 -35.98 21.72 15.16
C ARG A 63 -36.82 20.98 14.12
N TYR A 64 -36.67 19.66 14.00
CA TYR A 64 -37.16 18.89 12.84
C TYR A 64 -38.19 17.80 13.13
N ILE A 65 -38.22 17.24 14.34
CA ILE A 65 -38.94 15.98 14.62
C ILE A 65 -40.08 16.17 15.61
N ALA A 66 -39.87 16.95 16.67
CA ALA A 66 -40.86 17.13 17.73
C ALA A 66 -42.22 17.59 17.16
N SER A 67 -43.31 17.19 17.81
CA SER A 67 -44.66 17.49 17.32
C SER A 67 -44.94 18.98 17.19
N ASN A 68 -44.28 19.79 18.02
CA ASN A 68 -44.30 21.26 18.05
C ASN A 68 -43.06 21.92 17.41
N ALA A 69 -42.25 21.17 16.68
CA ALA A 69 -41.04 21.69 16.04
C ALA A 69 -41.38 22.78 15.00
N THR A 70 -40.64 23.89 15.02
CA THR A 70 -40.87 25.05 14.12
C THR A 70 -40.60 24.71 12.67
N TYR A 71 -39.55 23.93 12.39
CA TYR A 71 -39.15 23.49 11.05
C TYR A 71 -39.42 22.00 10.86
N ARG A 72 -40.53 21.51 11.42
CA ARG A 72 -40.85 20.08 11.41
C ARG A 72 -40.84 19.54 9.99
N ILE A 73 -40.06 18.48 9.76
CA ILE A 73 -40.01 17.82 8.47
C ILE A 73 -41.39 17.24 8.15
N ASN A 74 -41.92 17.59 6.99
CA ASN A 74 -43.27 17.21 6.60
C ASN A 74 -43.47 15.70 6.67
N GLY A 75 -44.45 15.22 7.44
CA GLY A 75 -44.80 13.81 7.56
C GLY A 75 -43.77 12.91 8.26
N VAL A 76 -42.78 13.48 8.97
CA VAL A 76 -41.87 12.71 9.83
C VAL A 76 -42.63 12.13 11.04
N ASN A 77 -42.27 10.92 11.45
CA ASN A 77 -42.76 10.37 12.71
C ASN A 77 -42.10 11.07 13.91
N THR A 78 -42.90 11.58 14.83
CA THR A 78 -42.48 12.42 15.96
C THR A 78 -41.89 11.61 17.13
N ASP A 79 -42.55 10.51 17.49
CA ASP A 79 -42.26 9.77 18.73
C ASP A 79 -41.55 8.45 18.44
N LEU A 80 -42.18 7.56 17.66
CA LEU A 80 -41.60 6.29 17.24
C LEU A 80 -40.83 6.45 15.94
N VAL A 81 -39.53 6.15 15.97
CA VAL A 81 -38.67 6.15 14.79
C VAL A 81 -39.23 5.21 13.74
N LYS A 82 -39.25 5.68 12.50
CA LYS A 82 -39.61 4.87 11.34
C LYS A 82 -38.35 4.64 10.51
N PRO A 83 -37.78 3.43 10.49
CA PRO A 83 -36.52 3.17 9.78
C PRO A 83 -36.55 3.57 8.30
N SER A 84 -37.72 3.51 7.64
CA SER A 84 -37.84 3.93 6.24
C SER A 84 -37.73 5.46 6.02
N GLN A 85 -37.67 6.28 7.07
CA GLN A 85 -37.61 7.74 6.98
C GLN A 85 -36.22 8.30 7.30
N ILE A 86 -35.35 7.50 7.92
CA ILE A 86 -34.04 7.92 8.43
C ILE A 86 -32.96 6.94 7.93
N ALA A 87 -31.87 7.49 7.39
CA ALA A 87 -30.67 6.74 7.06
C ALA A 87 -29.49 7.38 7.81
N VAL A 88 -28.74 6.57 8.54
CA VAL A 88 -27.59 7.02 9.33
C VAL A 88 -26.38 6.23 8.92
N SER A 89 -25.24 6.88 8.72
CA SER A 89 -24.02 6.19 8.35
C SER A 89 -22.79 6.80 9.02
N ALA A 90 -21.77 5.96 9.24
CA ALA A 90 -20.48 6.38 9.76
C ALA A 90 -19.37 5.42 9.27
N PRO A 91 -18.11 5.86 9.24
CA PRO A 91 -16.96 4.98 9.02
C PRO A 91 -16.86 3.88 10.08
N ASP A 92 -16.13 2.80 9.78
CA ASP A 92 -15.77 1.76 10.76
C ASP A 92 -14.70 2.28 11.72
N ASP A 93 -15.14 3.12 12.67
CA ASP A 93 -14.32 3.79 13.66
C ASP A 93 -15.10 3.93 14.97
N THR A 94 -14.47 3.57 16.09
CA THR A 94 -15.14 3.50 17.39
C THR A 94 -15.63 4.85 17.88
N VAL A 95 -14.93 5.95 17.57
CA VAL A 95 -15.33 7.31 17.96
C VAL A 95 -16.52 7.76 17.12
N LEU A 96 -16.47 7.54 15.81
CA LEU A 96 -17.51 7.98 14.88
C LEU A 96 -18.81 7.17 15.04
N GLN A 97 -18.74 5.84 15.14
CA GLN A 97 -19.90 4.98 15.37
C GLN A 97 -20.58 5.31 16.71
N ASN A 98 -19.80 5.41 17.79
CA ASN A 98 -20.36 5.74 19.11
C ASN A 98 -20.93 7.17 19.14
N SER A 99 -20.33 8.12 18.43
CA SER A 99 -20.88 9.47 18.30
C SER A 99 -22.22 9.48 17.58
N ALA A 100 -22.34 8.72 16.48
CA ALA A 100 -23.59 8.57 15.75
C ALA A 100 -24.67 7.98 16.66
N MET A 101 -24.35 6.91 17.39
CA MET A 101 -25.28 6.30 18.34
C MET A 101 -25.70 7.29 19.42
N GLY A 102 -24.78 8.05 20.01
CA GLY A 102 -25.09 9.06 21.04
C GLY A 102 -25.98 10.19 20.56
N PHE A 103 -25.71 10.72 19.36
CA PHE A 103 -26.56 11.70 18.70
C PHE A 103 -27.99 11.19 18.50
N LEU A 104 -28.14 9.94 18.08
CA LEU A 104 -29.44 9.32 17.83
C LEU A 104 -30.27 9.16 19.11
N GLN A 105 -29.64 8.99 20.27
CA GLN A 105 -30.36 8.97 21.54
C GLN A 105 -30.97 10.33 21.91
N GLY A 106 -30.36 11.43 21.47
CA GLY A 106 -30.96 12.76 21.57
C GLY A 106 -32.00 13.04 20.48
N LEU A 107 -31.78 12.49 19.27
CA LEU A 107 -32.70 12.70 18.16
C LEU A 107 -34.05 11.97 18.36
N TYR A 108 -33.99 10.72 18.81
CA TYR A 108 -35.13 9.85 19.12
C TYR A 108 -34.98 9.26 20.54
N PRO A 109 -35.30 10.03 21.58
CA PRO A 109 -35.16 9.59 22.97
C PRO A 109 -36.12 8.43 23.32
N PRO A 110 -35.90 7.77 24.48
CA PRO A 110 -36.79 6.72 24.97
C PRO A 110 -38.24 7.20 25.09
N VAL A 111 -39.20 6.39 24.64
CA VAL A 111 -40.62 6.78 24.54
C VAL A 111 -41.47 6.34 25.74
N GLY A 112 -40.85 5.66 26.72
CA GLY A 112 -41.52 5.09 27.88
C GLY A 112 -42.46 3.94 27.56
N ASP A 113 -43.07 3.38 28.62
CA ASP A 113 -43.96 2.21 28.52
C ASP A 113 -45.20 2.46 27.65
N ALA A 114 -45.67 3.71 27.54
CA ALA A 114 -46.88 4.03 26.80
C ALA A 114 -46.76 3.71 25.30
N LEU A 115 -45.57 3.89 24.72
CA LEU A 115 -45.30 3.70 23.28
C LEU A 115 -44.28 2.59 23.02
N GLY A 116 -43.45 2.23 24.01
CA GLY A 116 -42.39 1.23 23.91
C GLY A 116 -42.80 -0.20 24.28
N THR A 117 -44.10 -0.46 24.47
CA THR A 117 -44.64 -1.77 24.86
C THR A 117 -45.31 -2.48 23.68
N GLN A 118 -44.87 -3.71 23.40
CA GLN A 118 -45.54 -4.63 22.49
C GLN A 118 -46.43 -5.61 23.27
N THR A 119 -47.58 -5.97 22.69
CA THR A 119 -48.45 -7.04 23.22
C THR A 119 -48.20 -8.31 22.43
N LEU A 120 -47.78 -9.37 23.10
CA LEU A 120 -47.55 -10.68 22.51
C LEU A 120 -48.87 -11.41 22.24
N ARG A 121 -48.81 -12.50 21.46
CA ARG A 121 -49.97 -13.30 21.07
C ARG A 121 -50.78 -13.84 22.26
N ASP A 122 -50.12 -14.09 23.39
CA ASP A 122 -50.74 -14.58 24.63
C ASP A 122 -51.34 -13.47 25.51
N GLY A 123 -51.28 -12.21 25.05
CA GLY A 123 -51.76 -11.03 25.77
C GLY A 123 -50.75 -10.46 26.77
N THR A 124 -49.56 -11.06 26.93
CA THR A 124 -48.51 -10.48 27.76
C THR A 124 -47.93 -9.23 27.12
N LYS A 125 -47.52 -8.28 27.95
CA LYS A 125 -46.93 -7.00 27.52
C LYS A 125 -45.44 -7.03 27.78
N VAL A 126 -44.65 -6.78 26.74
CA VAL A 126 -43.19 -6.69 26.83
C VAL A 126 -42.79 -5.27 26.47
N THR A 127 -42.11 -4.60 27.39
CA THR A 127 -41.57 -3.25 27.16
C THR A 127 -40.13 -3.36 26.69
N SER A 128 -39.77 -2.54 25.71
CA SER A 128 -38.38 -2.39 25.28
C SER A 128 -37.50 -1.89 26.45
N PRO A 129 -36.26 -2.39 26.60
CA PRO A 129 -35.36 -1.97 27.69
C PRO A 129 -35.09 -0.45 27.72
N LEU A 130 -34.47 0.01 28.81
CA LEU A 130 -34.03 1.41 28.99
C LEU A 130 -35.18 2.42 28.79
N ASN A 131 -36.35 2.13 29.38
CA ASN A 131 -37.55 2.97 29.32
C ASN A 131 -38.07 3.22 27.89
N GLY A 132 -38.10 2.18 27.04
CA GLY A 132 -38.57 2.30 25.67
C GLY A 132 -37.52 2.87 24.71
N TYR A 133 -36.25 2.54 24.90
CA TYR A 133 -35.17 2.97 24.01
C TYR A 133 -35.36 2.45 22.59
N GLN A 134 -35.06 3.29 21.61
CA GLN A 134 -35.31 3.03 20.19
C GLN A 134 -33.99 2.67 19.49
N LEU A 135 -33.98 1.54 18.77
CA LEU A 135 -32.82 1.10 18.00
C LEU A 135 -32.88 1.68 16.60
N ILE A 136 -31.82 2.39 16.21
CA ILE A 136 -31.65 2.97 14.88
C ILE A 136 -30.33 2.41 14.33
N PRO A 137 -30.33 1.72 13.17
CA PRO A 137 -29.11 1.21 12.59
C PRO A 137 -28.21 2.34 12.09
N VAL A 138 -26.90 2.14 12.23
CA VAL A 138 -25.86 3.00 11.64
C VAL A 138 -25.12 2.16 10.61
N ASP A 139 -25.23 2.56 9.34
CA ASP A 139 -24.61 1.87 8.22
C ASP A 139 -23.13 2.27 8.06
N LEU A 140 -22.34 1.40 7.44
CA LEU A 140 -20.93 1.68 7.16
C LEU A 140 -20.75 2.54 5.90
N VAL A 141 -19.91 3.58 5.99
CA VAL A 141 -19.42 4.31 4.81
C VAL A 141 -18.04 3.76 4.43
N THR A 142 -17.88 3.33 3.18
CA THR A 142 -16.67 2.65 2.68
C THR A 142 -15.78 3.52 1.77
N SER A 143 -16.17 4.77 1.48
CA SER A 143 -15.45 5.67 0.57
C SER A 143 -15.21 7.05 1.21
N GLY A 144 -13.98 7.58 1.07
CA GLY A 144 -13.61 8.93 1.53
C GLY A 144 -13.62 9.12 3.06
N SER A 145 -13.53 8.03 3.83
CA SER A 145 -13.71 8.04 5.28
C SER A 145 -12.40 7.84 6.03
N GLY A 146 -11.96 8.89 6.75
CA GLY A 146 -10.83 8.81 7.66
C GLY A 146 -11.12 8.13 8.98
N SER A 147 -10.12 7.43 9.51
CA SER A 147 -10.10 6.92 10.89
C SER A 147 -9.66 8.03 11.84
N GLU A 148 -10.27 8.10 13.03
CA GLU A 148 -9.88 9.06 14.06
C GLU A 148 -8.52 8.74 14.69
N ASP A 149 -8.03 7.50 14.58
CA ASP A 149 -6.67 7.14 14.97
C ASP A 149 -5.59 7.69 14.02
N SER A 150 -5.98 8.17 12.83
CA SER A 150 -5.03 8.73 11.87
C SER A 150 -4.65 10.17 12.23
N GLY A 151 -3.35 10.39 12.45
CA GLY A 151 -2.76 11.72 12.62
C GLY A 151 -2.57 12.52 11.33
N TRP A 152 -2.67 11.87 10.15
CA TRP A 152 -2.57 12.51 8.83
C TRP A 152 -3.91 12.45 8.09
N LEU A 153 -4.23 13.52 7.36
CA LEU A 153 -5.55 13.78 6.80
C LEU A 153 -5.97 12.86 5.64
N GLN A 154 -5.02 12.42 4.80
CA GLN A 154 -5.31 11.65 3.57
C GLN A 154 -4.88 10.18 3.63
N SER A 155 -4.35 9.70 4.76
CA SER A 155 -3.89 8.29 4.95
C SER A 155 -4.96 7.24 4.68
N THR A 156 -6.22 7.66 4.56
CA THR A 156 -7.43 6.85 4.64
C THR A 156 -8.34 7.03 3.43
N SER A 157 -7.98 7.91 2.47
CA SER A 157 -8.85 8.24 1.32
C SER A 157 -8.92 7.14 0.26
N ASN A 158 -7.98 6.17 0.28
CA ASN A 158 -7.78 5.13 -0.76
C ASN A 158 -7.63 5.69 -2.20
N CYS A 159 -7.35 6.98 -2.34
CA CYS A 159 -7.32 7.69 -3.62
C CYS A 159 -5.89 8.17 -3.90
N ALA A 160 -5.18 7.53 -4.84
CA ALA A 160 -3.76 7.78 -5.07
C ALA A 160 -3.48 9.24 -5.44
N GLN A 161 -4.27 9.83 -6.34
CA GLN A 161 -4.09 11.23 -6.74
C GLN A 161 -4.38 12.22 -5.60
N ALA A 162 -5.30 11.92 -4.68
CA ALA A 162 -5.55 12.77 -3.53
C ALA A 162 -4.38 12.73 -2.53
N THR A 163 -3.81 11.53 -2.31
CA THR A 163 -2.59 11.32 -1.50
C THR A 163 -1.40 12.07 -2.08
N ILE A 164 -1.15 11.95 -3.40
CA ILE A 164 -0.07 12.66 -4.11
C ILE A 164 -0.26 14.17 -3.95
N SER A 165 -1.43 14.68 -4.35
CA SER A 165 -1.78 16.09 -4.25
C SER A 165 -1.54 16.63 -2.83
N SER A 166 -2.04 15.95 -1.80
CA SER A 166 -1.88 16.39 -0.42
C SER A 166 -0.41 16.39 0.03
N ASN A 167 0.36 15.37 -0.34
CA ASN A 167 1.78 15.28 0.00
C ASN A 167 2.64 16.36 -0.67
N ASP A 168 2.25 16.85 -1.84
CA ASP A 168 2.96 17.94 -2.52
C ASP A 168 3.03 19.22 -1.66
N TYR A 169 2.07 19.40 -0.73
CA TYR A 169 2.13 20.50 0.24
C TYR A 169 3.44 20.51 1.04
N PHE A 170 3.93 19.35 1.49
CA PHE A 170 5.16 19.25 2.28
C PHE A 170 6.44 19.64 1.51
N SER A 171 6.34 19.78 0.19
CA SER A 171 7.42 20.26 -0.69
C SER A 171 7.22 21.71 -1.16
N SER A 172 6.09 22.33 -0.82
CA SER A 172 5.73 23.67 -1.26
C SER A 172 6.52 24.77 -0.53
N GLU A 173 6.71 25.90 -1.20
CA GLU A 173 7.35 27.08 -0.61
C GLU A 173 6.55 27.60 0.59
N GLU A 174 5.21 27.57 0.53
CA GLU A 174 4.33 27.94 1.64
C GLU A 174 4.62 27.10 2.89
N TYR A 175 4.65 25.77 2.76
CA TYR A 175 4.95 24.88 3.86
C TYR A 175 6.36 25.12 4.43
N MET A 176 7.37 25.21 3.57
CA MET A 176 8.76 25.41 4.01
C MET A 176 8.96 26.75 4.72
N ASN A 177 8.28 27.80 4.28
CA ASN A 177 8.31 29.11 4.93
C ASN A 177 7.64 29.06 6.31
N THR A 178 6.47 28.44 6.44
CA THR A 178 5.81 28.28 7.74
C THR A 178 6.65 27.40 8.67
N LEU A 179 7.14 26.23 8.20
CA LEU A 179 7.99 25.33 8.96
C LEU A 179 9.23 26.02 9.54
N ASN A 180 9.90 26.86 8.75
CA ASN A 180 11.10 27.56 9.19
C ASN A 180 10.77 28.72 10.14
N SER A 181 9.74 29.51 9.83
CA SER A 181 9.37 30.69 10.63
C SER A 181 8.76 30.33 12.00
N THR A 182 8.15 29.15 12.14
CA THR A 182 7.52 28.70 13.39
C THR A 182 8.41 27.74 14.19
N ARG A 183 9.67 27.52 13.79
CA ARG A 183 10.54 26.53 14.44
C ARG A 183 10.79 26.84 15.91
N GLU A 184 11.08 28.10 16.23
CA GLU A 184 11.30 28.54 17.61
C GLU A 184 10.04 28.42 18.47
N PHE A 185 8.87 28.74 17.90
CA PHE A 185 7.58 28.60 18.58
C PHE A 185 7.34 27.17 19.08
N TYR A 186 7.49 26.17 18.20
CA TYR A 186 7.28 24.78 18.61
C TYR A 186 8.39 24.26 19.55
N SER A 187 9.65 24.65 19.35
CA SER A 187 10.71 24.27 20.29
C SER A 187 10.49 24.81 21.70
N ASN A 188 9.88 25.98 21.83
CA ASN A 188 9.48 26.53 23.13
C ASN A 188 8.33 25.75 23.79
N LEU A 189 7.53 25.02 23.01
CA LEU A 189 6.44 24.16 23.52
C LEU A 189 6.93 22.78 23.98
N LEU A 190 8.16 22.38 23.65
CA LEU A 190 8.70 21.06 23.99
C LEU A 190 8.53 20.68 25.47
N PRO A 191 8.74 21.56 26.47
CA PRO A 191 8.51 21.21 27.88
C PRO A 191 7.07 20.77 28.21
N VAL A 192 6.08 21.24 27.43
CA VAL A 192 4.66 20.85 27.57
C VAL A 192 4.41 19.47 26.96
N ILE A 193 5.04 19.19 25.81
CA ILE A 193 4.72 18.03 24.96
C ILE A 193 5.78 16.91 24.99
N ASN A 194 6.85 17.06 25.77
CA ASN A 194 8.00 16.13 25.79
C ASN A 194 7.68 14.69 26.21
N GLY A 195 6.53 14.45 26.83
CA GLY A 195 6.03 13.10 27.11
C GLY A 195 5.59 12.34 25.86
N THR A 196 5.36 13.04 24.74
CA THR A 196 4.84 12.47 23.50
C THR A 196 5.69 12.82 22.28
N PHE A 197 6.22 14.04 22.21
CA PHE A 197 7.02 14.54 21.09
C PHE A 197 8.45 14.87 21.54
N ASN A 198 9.45 14.52 20.73
CA ASN A 198 10.85 14.93 20.98
C ASN A 198 11.26 16.15 20.13
N SER A 199 12.47 16.66 20.32
CA SER A 199 13.01 17.85 19.64
C SER A 199 13.22 17.72 18.12
N SER A 200 12.97 16.56 17.53
CA SER A 200 12.91 16.38 16.08
C SER A 200 11.48 16.43 15.53
N GLN A 201 10.49 16.37 16.42
CA GLN A 201 9.07 16.28 16.11
C GLN A 201 8.28 17.53 16.55
N ASP A 202 8.84 18.39 17.40
CA ASP A 202 8.31 19.68 17.84
C ASP A 202 8.41 20.74 16.73
N ASN A 203 7.71 20.53 15.62
CA ASN A 203 7.68 21.48 14.52
C ASN A 203 6.38 21.41 13.73
N PHE A 204 6.22 22.33 12.78
CA PHE A 204 5.03 22.49 11.98
C PHE A 204 4.59 21.23 11.20
N LYS A 205 5.50 20.29 10.93
CA LYS A 205 5.14 18.99 10.33
C LYS A 205 4.12 18.22 11.17
N ASN A 206 4.14 18.41 12.49
CA ASN A 206 3.24 17.78 13.45
C ASN A 206 2.25 18.80 14.04
N ALA A 207 1.98 19.90 13.35
CA ALA A 207 1.18 21.02 13.86
C ALA A 207 -0.16 20.56 14.45
N TYR A 208 -0.91 19.74 13.71
CA TYR A 208 -2.21 19.23 14.17
C TYR A 208 -2.10 18.25 15.33
N THR A 209 -1.16 17.30 15.29
CA THR A 209 -1.05 16.29 16.36
C THR A 209 -0.53 16.88 17.67
N ILE A 210 0.32 17.91 17.61
CA ILE A 210 0.74 18.70 18.77
C ILE A 210 -0.45 19.52 19.31
N PHE A 211 -1.20 20.18 18.43
CA PHE A 211 -2.41 20.91 18.81
C PHE A 211 -3.44 19.98 19.46
N ASP A 212 -3.72 18.81 18.87
CA ASP A 212 -4.70 17.84 19.38
C ASP A 212 -4.32 17.34 20.78
N LEU A 213 -3.05 17.00 21.00
CA LEU A 213 -2.55 16.59 22.32
C LEU A 213 -2.78 17.69 23.37
N ILE A 214 -2.37 18.93 23.06
CA ILE A 214 -2.52 20.05 24.00
C ILE A 214 -4.00 20.38 24.21
N ASN A 215 -4.81 20.41 23.15
CA ASN A 215 -6.24 20.71 23.24
C ASN A 215 -6.98 19.68 24.11
N VAL A 216 -6.70 18.38 23.93
CA VAL A 216 -7.28 17.33 24.78
C VAL A 216 -6.78 17.46 26.21
N ALA A 217 -5.49 17.78 26.41
CA ALA A 217 -4.95 18.00 27.75
C ALA A 217 -5.63 19.18 28.46
N GLU A 218 -5.85 20.31 27.78
CA GLU A 218 -6.55 21.49 28.33
C GLU A 218 -8.00 21.19 28.73
N ILE A 219 -8.64 20.22 28.08
CA ILE A 219 -10.02 19.80 28.41
C ILE A 219 -10.05 18.82 29.60
N HIS A 220 -9.13 17.85 29.64
CA HIS A 220 -9.26 16.68 30.52
C HIS A 220 -8.24 16.61 31.66
N ASN A 221 -7.06 17.21 31.51
CA ASN A 221 -5.99 17.05 32.48
C ASN A 221 -6.11 18.06 33.62
N ALA A 222 -6.09 17.56 34.86
CA ALA A 222 -6.07 18.41 36.05
C ALA A 222 -4.79 19.26 36.15
N THR A 223 -3.69 18.78 35.56
CA THR A 223 -2.38 19.44 35.55
C THR A 223 -1.67 19.20 34.23
N ILE A 224 -1.05 20.23 33.69
CA ILE A 224 -0.22 20.15 32.48
C ILE A 224 1.17 20.67 32.82
N ASN A 225 2.19 19.94 32.38
CA ASN A 225 3.59 20.30 32.62
C ASN A 225 3.91 21.61 31.90
N SER A 226 4.59 22.53 32.58
CA SER A 226 4.93 23.86 32.03
C SER A 226 3.72 24.62 31.44
N SER A 227 2.56 24.51 32.11
CA SER A 227 1.29 25.15 31.69
C SER A 227 1.36 26.68 31.63
N ASP A 228 2.33 27.30 32.28
CA ASP A 228 2.63 28.73 32.15
C ASP A 228 3.02 29.15 30.72
N LEU A 229 3.45 28.20 29.88
CA LEU A 229 3.70 28.41 28.46
C LEU A 229 2.43 28.41 27.61
N LEU A 230 1.33 27.84 28.10
CA LEU A 230 0.03 27.72 27.42
C LEU A 230 -0.84 28.97 27.63
N THR A 231 -0.29 30.14 27.29
CA THR A 231 -1.05 31.40 27.29
C THR A 231 -2.15 31.39 26.21
N ASN A 232 -3.14 32.28 26.33
CA ASN A 232 -4.19 32.41 25.31
C ASN A 232 -3.60 32.71 23.92
N GLU A 233 -2.55 33.53 23.86
CA GLU A 233 -1.83 33.83 22.63
C GLU A 233 -1.13 32.58 22.06
N THR A 234 -0.50 31.77 22.92
CA THR A 234 0.14 30.50 22.53
C THR A 234 -0.88 29.52 21.97
N LEU A 235 -2.00 29.31 22.69
CA LEU A 235 -3.06 28.39 22.27
C LEU A 235 -3.72 28.84 20.97
N PHE A 236 -3.95 30.14 20.80
CA PHE A 236 -4.47 30.72 19.56
C PHE A 236 -3.51 30.51 18.38
N GLN A 237 -2.20 30.76 18.58
CA GLN A 237 -1.20 30.53 17.54
C GLN A 237 -1.08 29.03 17.21
N LEU A 238 -1.12 28.15 18.21
CA LEU A 238 -1.09 26.70 18.01
C LEU A 238 -2.29 26.21 17.20
N ARG A 239 -3.50 26.68 17.52
CA ARG A 239 -4.71 26.39 16.76
C ARG A 239 -4.60 26.90 15.33
N THR A 240 -4.17 28.16 15.14
CA THR A 240 -4.03 28.77 13.81
C THR A 240 -3.07 27.98 12.91
N LEU A 241 -1.97 27.48 13.47
CA LEU A 241 -1.00 26.66 12.73
C LEU A 241 -1.55 25.26 12.41
N ALA A 242 -2.30 24.65 13.32
CA ALA A 242 -3.00 23.40 13.04
C ALA A 242 -4.07 23.58 11.94
N ASP A 243 -4.83 24.67 11.99
CA ASP A 243 -5.82 25.04 10.98
C ASP A 243 -5.16 25.20 9.60
N GLN A 244 -4.06 25.97 9.52
CA GLN A 244 -3.30 26.12 8.27
C GLN A 244 -2.76 24.78 7.75
N HIS A 245 -2.22 23.94 8.64
CA HIS A 245 -1.69 22.63 8.28
C HIS A 245 -2.78 21.73 7.68
N GLU A 246 -3.90 21.58 8.37
CA GLU A 246 -4.97 20.69 7.94
C GLU A 246 -5.73 21.21 6.71
N TRP A 247 -5.95 22.53 6.60
CA TRP A 247 -6.58 23.14 5.43
C TRP A 247 -5.80 22.83 4.15
N ASN A 248 -4.48 23.04 4.16
CA ASN A 248 -3.63 22.83 3.00
C ASN A 248 -3.47 21.34 2.63
N LEU A 249 -3.65 20.43 3.60
CA LEU A 249 -3.73 18.99 3.31
C LEU A 249 -5.11 18.58 2.74
N ALA A 250 -6.18 19.31 3.07
CA ALA A 250 -7.55 19.01 2.67
C ALA A 250 -7.93 19.62 1.32
N TYR A 251 -7.41 20.81 1.02
CA TYR A 251 -7.86 21.61 -0.11
C TYR A 251 -6.76 22.50 -0.66
N ASN A 252 -6.71 22.58 -1.99
CA ASN A 252 -5.93 23.57 -2.73
C ASN A 252 -6.75 23.97 -3.96
N ALA A 253 -6.88 25.28 -4.21
CA ALA A 253 -7.71 25.77 -5.31
C ALA A 253 -7.14 25.41 -6.70
N SER A 254 -5.81 25.38 -6.83
CA SER A 254 -5.08 25.04 -8.06
C SER A 254 -5.06 23.53 -8.31
N ASP A 255 -5.05 22.74 -7.23
CA ASP A 255 -5.09 21.28 -7.27
C ASP A 255 -6.06 20.75 -6.21
N ASN A 256 -7.35 20.72 -6.59
CA ASN A 256 -8.42 20.33 -5.69
C ASN A 256 -8.59 18.80 -5.57
N MET A 257 -7.64 18.01 -6.09
CA MET A 257 -7.75 16.56 -6.06
C MET A 257 -7.64 16.01 -4.63
N ARG A 258 -6.81 16.64 -3.78
CA ARG A 258 -6.76 16.35 -2.33
C ARG A 258 -8.11 16.52 -1.60
N ALA A 259 -9.08 17.23 -2.19
CA ALA A 259 -10.41 17.42 -1.61
C ALA A 259 -11.41 16.30 -1.97
N ILE A 260 -10.94 15.09 -2.32
CA ILE A 260 -11.79 13.98 -2.77
C ILE A 260 -12.88 13.61 -1.77
N ALA A 261 -12.61 13.69 -0.46
CA ALA A 261 -13.61 13.44 0.58
C ALA A 261 -14.82 14.38 0.46
N GLY A 262 -14.56 15.67 0.18
CA GLY A 262 -15.61 16.67 -0.07
C GLY A 262 -16.35 16.45 -1.40
N LYS A 263 -15.66 15.97 -2.43
CA LYS A 263 -16.27 15.62 -3.73
C LYS A 263 -17.24 14.44 -3.61
N THR A 264 -16.85 13.38 -2.88
CA THR A 264 -17.71 12.23 -2.61
C THR A 264 -18.91 12.62 -1.76
N LEU A 265 -18.68 13.41 -0.70
CA LEU A 265 -19.75 13.88 0.17
C LEU A 265 -20.78 14.74 -0.57
N ALA A 266 -20.33 15.62 -1.48
CA ALA A 266 -21.24 16.42 -2.31
C ALA A 266 -22.17 15.57 -3.17
N ALA A 267 -21.66 14.47 -3.73
CA ALA A 267 -22.50 13.53 -4.46
C ALA A 267 -23.53 12.84 -3.55
N GLN A 268 -23.11 12.38 -2.37
CA GLN A 268 -24.00 11.75 -1.39
C GLN A 268 -25.13 12.69 -0.95
N ILE A 269 -24.82 13.97 -0.69
CA ILE A 269 -25.81 15.01 -0.36
C ILE A 269 -26.86 15.14 -1.46
N VAL A 270 -26.41 15.33 -2.71
CA VAL A 270 -27.33 15.49 -3.86
C VAL A 270 -28.17 14.23 -4.09
N GLN A 271 -27.54 13.05 -4.04
CA GLN A 271 -28.24 11.77 -4.22
C GLN A 271 -29.31 11.57 -3.14
N PHE A 272 -29.01 11.89 -1.88
CA PHE A 272 -29.97 11.77 -0.80
C PHE A 272 -31.15 12.73 -0.96
N LEU A 273 -30.89 14.01 -1.20
CA LEU A 273 -31.95 15.01 -1.35
C LEU A 273 -32.81 14.75 -2.60
N ASN A 274 -32.20 14.32 -3.70
CA ASN A 274 -32.93 13.88 -4.89
C ASN A 274 -33.79 12.63 -4.58
N GLY A 275 -33.30 11.72 -3.74
CA GLY A 275 -34.07 10.60 -3.21
C GLY A 275 -35.31 11.06 -2.42
N THR A 276 -35.20 12.12 -1.63
CA THR A 276 -36.36 12.74 -0.96
C THR A 276 -37.38 13.26 -1.97
N ILE A 277 -36.94 13.93 -3.04
CA ILE A 277 -37.82 14.47 -4.10
C ILE A 277 -38.52 13.34 -4.86
N THR A 278 -37.74 12.43 -5.44
CA THR A 278 -38.23 11.33 -6.29
C THR A 278 -39.11 10.35 -5.52
N SER A 279 -38.85 10.14 -4.23
CA SER A 279 -39.67 9.31 -3.36
C SER A 279 -40.92 10.02 -2.81
N LYS A 280 -41.13 11.30 -3.13
CA LYS A 280 -42.20 12.17 -2.59
C LYS A 280 -42.18 12.21 -1.06
N GLY A 281 -40.98 12.35 -0.50
CA GLY A 281 -40.73 12.45 0.93
C GLY A 281 -40.90 11.15 1.70
N LYS A 282 -40.68 9.97 1.09
CA LYS A 282 -40.58 8.72 1.88
C LYS A 282 -39.28 8.70 2.69
N GLN A 283 -38.16 9.05 2.03
CA GLN A 283 -36.86 9.30 2.64
C GLN A 283 -36.78 10.75 3.11
N LYS A 284 -36.40 10.99 4.38
CA LYS A 284 -36.53 12.32 5.02
C LYS A 284 -35.28 12.82 5.71
N ILE A 285 -34.58 11.95 6.45
CA ILE A 285 -33.44 12.33 7.29
C ILE A 285 -32.23 11.51 6.87
N GLY A 286 -31.17 12.17 6.43
CA GLY A 286 -29.87 11.57 6.15
C GLY A 286 -28.87 12.13 7.13
N ILE A 287 -28.17 11.26 7.87
CA ILE A 287 -27.14 11.67 8.82
C ILE A 287 -25.88 10.88 8.52
N GLN A 288 -24.76 11.57 8.38
CA GLN A 288 -23.47 10.94 8.18
C GLN A 288 -22.47 11.52 9.18
N PHE A 289 -21.82 10.65 9.94
CA PHE A 289 -20.71 11.04 10.80
C PHE A 289 -19.39 10.90 10.04
N GLY A 290 -18.46 11.83 10.26
CA GLY A 290 -17.11 11.74 9.69
C GLY A 290 -16.11 12.69 10.33
N ALA A 291 -14.87 12.60 9.85
CA ALA A 291 -13.76 13.42 10.32
C ALA A 291 -13.86 14.88 9.85
N TYR A 292 -13.16 15.79 10.54
CA TYR A 292 -13.07 17.21 10.18
C TYR A 292 -12.51 17.45 8.78
N ALA A 293 -11.74 16.49 8.23
CA ALA A 293 -11.20 16.51 6.88
C ALA A 293 -12.24 16.77 5.78
N SER A 294 -13.40 16.12 5.93
CA SER A 294 -14.49 16.20 4.96
C SER A 294 -15.15 17.58 4.99
N PHE A 295 -15.17 18.25 6.16
CA PHE A 295 -15.62 19.64 6.28
C PHE A 295 -14.67 20.56 5.50
N ALA A 296 -13.37 20.55 5.81
CA ALA A 296 -12.39 21.40 5.13
C ALA A 296 -12.39 21.19 3.60
N SER A 297 -12.43 19.92 3.16
CA SER A 297 -12.53 19.55 1.74
C SER A 297 -13.80 20.13 1.09
N PHE A 298 -14.96 19.97 1.73
CA PHE A 298 -16.23 20.48 1.23
C PHE A 298 -16.27 22.01 1.24
N PHE A 299 -15.80 22.65 2.30
CA PHE A 299 -15.77 24.11 2.45
C PHE A 299 -14.98 24.78 1.34
N GLY A 300 -13.78 24.27 1.05
CA GLY A 300 -12.95 24.75 -0.05
C GLY A 300 -13.64 24.63 -1.41
N LEU A 301 -14.26 23.47 -1.69
CA LEU A 301 -14.97 23.20 -2.95
C LEU A 301 -16.22 24.06 -3.11
N ALA A 302 -16.98 24.26 -2.03
CA ALA A 302 -18.17 25.09 -1.97
C ALA A 302 -17.87 26.59 -1.84
N GLN A 303 -16.59 26.99 -1.80
CA GLN A 303 -16.12 28.36 -1.68
C GLN A 303 -16.59 29.09 -0.41
N LEU A 304 -16.78 28.36 0.69
CA LEU A 304 -17.24 28.93 1.95
C LEU A 304 -16.18 29.80 2.64
N GLN A 305 -14.91 29.57 2.35
CA GLN A 305 -13.80 30.44 2.76
C GLN A 305 -13.91 31.88 2.20
N LYS A 306 -14.74 32.11 1.17
CA LYS A 306 -15.05 33.46 0.69
C LYS A 306 -16.10 34.18 1.54
N GLN A 307 -16.92 33.43 2.28
CA GLN A 307 -17.95 33.97 3.17
C GLN A 307 -17.35 34.35 4.53
N SER A 308 -16.52 33.47 5.09
CA SER A 308 -15.73 33.74 6.30
C SER A 308 -14.41 32.97 6.26
N VAL A 309 -13.36 33.57 6.82
CA VAL A 309 -12.07 32.88 7.03
C VAL A 309 -12.21 31.71 8.01
N ASP A 310 -13.23 31.71 8.87
CA ASP A 310 -13.45 30.64 9.85
C ASP A 310 -13.69 29.26 9.20
N PHE A 311 -14.09 29.24 7.93
CA PHE A 311 -14.22 28.00 7.15
C PHE A 311 -12.88 27.37 6.76
N THR A 312 -11.74 28.01 7.05
CA THR A 312 -10.42 27.39 6.89
C THR A 312 -9.90 26.73 8.16
N GLY A 313 -10.65 26.83 9.26
CA GLY A 313 -10.31 26.17 10.53
C GLY A 313 -10.70 24.69 10.55
N VAL A 314 -10.03 23.90 11.39
CA VAL A 314 -10.49 22.57 11.78
C VAL A 314 -11.85 22.73 12.47
N SER A 315 -12.92 22.09 11.99
CA SER A 315 -14.23 22.19 12.66
C SER A 315 -14.16 21.60 14.07
N ASP A 316 -14.74 22.24 15.08
CA ASP A 316 -14.72 21.82 16.49
C ASP A 316 -15.52 20.54 16.75
N TYR A 317 -15.34 19.92 17.92
CA TYR A 317 -16.08 18.71 18.30
C TYR A 317 -17.60 18.93 18.26
N ALA A 318 -18.33 17.92 17.80
CA ALA A 318 -19.77 17.93 17.59
C ALA A 318 -20.30 19.00 16.60
N SER A 319 -19.44 19.57 15.75
CA SER A 319 -19.85 20.43 14.64
C SER A 319 -20.76 19.71 13.65
N ALA A 320 -21.67 20.45 13.03
CA ALA A 320 -22.60 19.91 12.06
C ALA A 320 -22.81 20.88 10.89
N MET A 321 -22.81 20.36 9.68
CA MET A 321 -23.33 21.06 8.51
C MET A 321 -24.59 20.36 8.00
N THR A 322 -25.65 21.14 7.76
CA THR A 322 -26.98 20.65 7.42
C THR A 322 -27.48 21.29 6.13
N PHE A 323 -28.06 20.47 5.25
CA PHE A 323 -28.70 20.87 4.02
C PHE A 323 -30.20 20.61 4.15
N GLU A 324 -30.99 21.67 4.24
CA GLU A 324 -32.44 21.59 4.31
C GLU A 324 -33.03 21.72 2.91
N LEU A 325 -33.81 20.72 2.48
CA LEU A 325 -34.64 20.81 1.28
C LEU A 325 -36.05 21.23 1.70
N PHE A 326 -36.55 22.34 1.15
CA PHE A 326 -37.83 22.91 1.54
C PHE A 326 -38.57 23.53 0.36
N THR A 327 -39.85 23.88 0.59
CA THR A 327 -40.68 24.64 -0.35
C THR A 327 -41.35 25.80 0.39
N ASN A 328 -41.60 26.89 -0.35
CA ASN A 328 -42.41 28.02 0.11
C ASN A 328 -43.84 27.97 -0.47
N SER A 329 -44.25 26.84 -1.04
CA SER A 329 -45.59 26.67 -1.58
C SER A 329 -46.61 26.65 -0.44
N SER A 330 -47.62 27.52 -0.54
CA SER A 330 -48.77 27.52 0.37
C SER A 330 -49.66 26.28 0.23
N THR A 331 -49.39 25.42 -0.77
CA THR A 331 -50.14 24.19 -0.97
C THR A 331 -49.63 23.08 -0.04
N LYS A 332 -50.55 22.48 0.73
CA LYS A 332 -50.22 21.43 1.69
C LYS A 332 -49.57 20.22 1.02
N VAL A 333 -48.33 19.94 1.39
CA VAL A 333 -47.53 18.83 0.86
C VAL A 333 -48.07 17.48 1.34
N SER A 334 -48.34 16.58 0.40
CA SER A 334 -48.83 15.22 0.63
C SER A 334 -48.29 14.23 -0.43
N SER A 335 -48.54 12.93 -0.26
CA SER A 335 -48.12 11.93 -1.25
C SER A 335 -48.81 12.07 -2.61
N SER A 336 -50.03 12.61 -2.65
CA SER A 336 -50.78 12.90 -3.88
C SER A 336 -50.51 14.29 -4.46
N HIS A 337 -49.89 15.18 -3.68
CA HIS A 337 -49.59 16.55 -4.08
C HIS A 337 -48.25 16.98 -3.46
N TYR A 338 -47.17 16.74 -4.20
CA TYR A 338 -45.79 17.05 -3.81
C TYR A 338 -45.27 18.18 -4.72
N PRO A 339 -44.51 19.16 -4.21
CA PRO A 339 -44.05 20.31 -5.01
C PRO A 339 -43.21 19.88 -6.21
N ALA A 340 -43.28 20.67 -7.29
CA ALA A 340 -42.42 20.49 -8.45
C ALA A 340 -41.00 20.99 -8.17
N GLU A 341 -39.99 20.51 -8.92
CA GLU A 341 -38.57 20.82 -8.68
C GLU A 341 -38.22 22.31 -8.73
N ASP A 342 -38.97 23.11 -9.50
CA ASP A 342 -38.84 24.57 -9.58
C ASP A 342 -39.46 25.32 -8.40
N GLU A 343 -40.21 24.63 -7.54
CA GLU A 343 -40.75 25.14 -6.27
C GLU A 343 -39.90 24.71 -5.05
N LEU A 344 -38.74 24.09 -5.31
CA LEU A 344 -37.85 23.55 -4.28
C LEU A 344 -36.60 24.41 -4.10
N TYR A 345 -36.20 24.53 -2.84
CA TYR A 345 -35.06 25.32 -2.42
C TYR A 345 -34.21 24.54 -1.43
N VAL A 346 -32.92 24.88 -1.39
CA VAL A 346 -31.97 24.35 -0.42
C VAL A 346 -31.40 25.48 0.43
N ARG A 347 -31.29 25.25 1.72
CA ARG A 347 -30.57 26.11 2.68
C ARG A 347 -29.44 25.32 3.32
N PHE A 348 -28.24 25.90 3.29
CA PHE A 348 -27.07 25.35 3.97
C PHE A 348 -26.89 26.03 5.32
N LEU A 349 -26.78 25.21 6.36
CA LEU A 349 -26.56 25.63 7.73
C LEU A 349 -25.25 25.04 8.23
N PHE A 350 -24.46 25.82 8.95
CA PHE A 350 -23.28 25.33 9.66
C PHE A 350 -23.31 25.78 11.12
N HIS A 351 -22.98 24.85 12.00
CA HIS A 351 -22.68 25.12 13.39
C HIS A 351 -21.32 24.51 13.73
N ASN A 352 -20.41 25.34 14.22
CA ASN A 352 -19.10 24.92 14.68
C ASN A 352 -19.15 24.65 16.19
N GLY A 353 -19.11 23.38 16.60
CA GLY A 353 -19.27 22.96 17.98
C GLY A 353 -20.64 22.31 18.29
N THR A 354 -20.92 22.11 19.58
CA THR A 354 -22.19 21.51 20.06
C THR A 354 -23.38 22.44 19.82
N THR A 355 -24.39 21.95 19.10
CA THR A 355 -25.57 22.75 18.75
C THR A 355 -26.60 22.76 19.90
N THR A 356 -27.10 23.94 20.25
CA THR A 356 -28.12 24.14 21.30
C THR A 356 -29.12 25.21 20.88
N GLU A 357 -30.18 25.42 21.67
CA GLU A 357 -31.12 26.53 21.43
C GLU A 357 -30.45 27.91 21.60
N ASP A 358 -29.46 28.01 22.49
CA ASP A 358 -28.69 29.23 22.74
C ASP A 358 -27.56 29.44 21.73
N SER A 359 -27.15 28.37 21.02
CA SER A 359 -26.14 28.37 19.96
C SER A 359 -26.68 27.60 18.73
N PRO A 360 -27.61 28.20 17.97
CA PRO A 360 -28.22 27.56 16.81
C PRO A 360 -27.33 27.64 15.55
N PRO A 361 -27.52 26.76 14.55
CA PRO A 361 -26.81 26.82 13.29
C PRO A 361 -27.08 28.11 12.51
N THR A 362 -26.07 28.60 11.81
CA THR A 362 -26.14 29.80 10.97
C THR A 362 -26.24 29.42 9.50
N ALA A 363 -27.07 30.13 8.74
CA ALA A 363 -27.19 29.93 7.30
C ALA A 363 -26.07 30.66 6.55
N TYR A 364 -25.54 30.04 5.51
CA TYR A 364 -24.50 30.64 4.67
C TYR A 364 -24.78 30.44 3.18
N PRO A 365 -24.44 31.41 2.32
CA PRO A 365 -24.50 31.24 0.89
C PRO A 365 -23.49 30.21 0.39
N LEU A 366 -23.94 29.30 -0.48
CA LEU A 366 -23.06 28.33 -1.15
C LEU A 366 -22.43 28.91 -2.42
N PHE A 367 -21.31 28.33 -2.84
CA PHE A 367 -20.63 28.57 -4.12
C PHE A 367 -20.17 30.01 -4.35
N GLY A 368 -19.96 30.76 -3.26
CA GLY A 368 -19.56 32.17 -3.30
C GLY A 368 -20.68 33.13 -3.73
N GLY A 369 -21.95 32.72 -3.62
CA GLY A 369 -23.10 33.61 -3.81
C GLY A 369 -23.38 34.51 -2.60
N ASP A 370 -24.48 35.27 -2.66
CA ASP A 370 -24.87 36.25 -1.63
C ASP A 370 -26.23 35.92 -0.96
N SER A 371 -26.80 34.75 -1.25
CA SER A 371 -28.11 34.32 -0.73
C SER A 371 -28.01 33.02 0.06
N ASP A 372 -28.61 33.01 1.25
CA ASP A 372 -28.72 31.84 2.13
C ASP A 372 -29.70 30.77 1.61
N VAL A 373 -30.41 31.07 0.52
CA VAL A 373 -31.37 30.18 -0.13
C VAL A 373 -30.99 30.06 -1.60
N ILE A 374 -30.90 28.83 -2.08
CA ILE A 374 -30.60 28.52 -3.48
C ILE A 374 -31.69 27.61 -4.05
N SER A 375 -32.05 27.77 -5.32
CA SER A 375 -33.00 26.86 -5.96
C SER A 375 -32.43 25.43 -6.00
N TRP A 376 -33.28 24.41 -5.97
CA TRP A 376 -32.83 23.02 -6.08
C TRP A 376 -31.96 22.79 -7.33
N ASN A 377 -32.35 23.37 -8.47
CA ASN A 377 -31.63 23.24 -9.73
C ASN A 377 -30.23 23.89 -9.68
N ASP A 378 -30.12 25.08 -9.12
CA ASP A 378 -28.83 25.77 -8.97
C ASP A 378 -27.94 25.05 -7.94
N PHE A 379 -28.53 24.51 -6.88
CA PHE A 379 -27.83 23.71 -5.89
C PHE A 379 -27.25 22.43 -6.51
N ALA A 380 -28.08 21.65 -7.21
CA ALA A 380 -27.67 20.42 -7.88
C ALA A 380 -26.59 20.71 -8.95
N SER A 381 -26.75 21.79 -9.72
CA SER A 381 -25.75 22.24 -10.70
C SER A 381 -24.44 22.68 -10.03
N GLY A 382 -24.51 23.42 -8.93
CA GLY A 382 -23.35 23.87 -8.16
C GLY A 382 -22.53 22.73 -7.57
N MET A 383 -23.20 21.77 -6.94
CA MET A 383 -22.58 20.54 -6.42
C MET A 383 -21.98 19.69 -7.55
N GLY A 384 -22.71 19.55 -8.67
CA GLY A 384 -22.29 18.77 -9.83
C GLY A 384 -20.99 19.24 -10.50
N LYS A 385 -20.54 20.48 -10.23
CA LYS A 385 -19.25 21.00 -10.74
C LYS A 385 -18.03 20.27 -10.15
N PHE A 386 -18.17 19.65 -8.98
CA PHE A 386 -17.06 19.00 -8.30
C PHE A 386 -17.41 17.64 -7.68
N ALA A 387 -18.70 17.29 -7.60
CA ALA A 387 -19.15 16.02 -7.05
C ALA A 387 -18.56 14.82 -7.80
N VAL A 388 -18.17 13.79 -7.05
CA VAL A 388 -17.68 12.51 -7.55
C VAL A 388 -18.55 11.44 -6.93
N GLY A 389 -19.59 11.04 -7.66
CA GLY A 389 -20.70 10.27 -7.09
C GLY A 389 -20.87 8.86 -7.59
N ASP A 390 -20.27 8.55 -8.73
CA ASP A 390 -20.29 7.23 -9.29
C ASP A 390 -18.88 6.63 -9.34
N THR A 391 -18.86 5.32 -9.49
CA THR A 391 -17.62 4.57 -9.58
C THR A 391 -16.73 5.13 -10.70
N LYS A 392 -17.27 5.42 -11.89
CA LYS A 392 -16.48 5.84 -13.05
C LYS A 392 -15.73 7.14 -12.79
N ASP A 393 -16.42 8.14 -12.28
CA ASP A 393 -15.87 9.45 -12.00
C ASP A 393 -14.83 9.35 -10.86
N TRP A 394 -15.10 8.52 -9.84
CA TRP A 394 -14.15 8.29 -8.76
C TRP A 394 -12.86 7.65 -9.25
N CYS A 395 -12.98 6.62 -10.08
CA CYS A 395 -11.86 5.92 -10.69
C CYS A 395 -11.03 6.84 -11.58
N THR A 396 -11.70 7.66 -12.38
CA THR A 396 -11.07 8.64 -13.28
C THR A 396 -10.34 9.72 -12.49
N ALA A 397 -10.96 10.26 -11.43
CA ALA A 397 -10.38 11.29 -10.59
C ALA A 397 -9.20 10.77 -9.76
N CYS A 398 -9.32 9.59 -9.17
CA CYS A 398 -8.28 9.02 -8.31
C CYS A 398 -7.11 8.39 -9.06
N GLY A 399 -7.23 8.21 -10.39
CA GLY A 399 -6.20 7.56 -11.20
C GLY A 399 -5.99 6.08 -10.86
N ASN A 400 -6.95 5.46 -10.18
CA ASN A 400 -6.95 4.06 -9.80
C ASN A 400 -7.83 3.30 -10.82
N PHE A 401 -7.27 2.80 -11.92
CA PHE A 401 -8.00 2.26 -13.09
C PHE A 401 -8.17 0.74 -13.08
N THR A 402 -8.62 0.22 -11.95
CA THR A 402 -8.49 -1.22 -11.66
C THR A 402 -9.51 -1.76 -10.66
N GLY A 403 -9.67 -3.09 -10.61
CA GLY A 403 -10.77 -3.74 -9.89
C GLY A 403 -12.12 -3.16 -10.32
N THR A 404 -12.90 -2.73 -9.34
CA THR A 404 -13.89 -1.63 -9.40
C THR A 404 -13.95 -0.72 -10.64
N CYS A 405 -12.76 -0.22 -10.95
CA CYS A 405 -12.43 0.88 -11.81
C CYS A 405 -11.83 0.47 -13.15
N ALA A 406 -11.56 -0.82 -13.35
CA ALA A 406 -10.94 -1.37 -14.55
C ALA A 406 -11.75 -1.06 -15.82
N ALA A 407 -13.08 -1.03 -15.68
CA ALA A 407 -14.00 -0.71 -16.77
C ALA A 407 -13.86 0.74 -17.30
N TYR A 408 -13.12 1.61 -16.61
CA TYR A 408 -13.04 3.04 -16.89
C TYR A 408 -11.62 3.51 -17.25
N ALA A 409 -10.69 2.59 -17.49
CA ALA A 409 -9.31 2.90 -17.88
C ALA A 409 -9.24 3.63 -19.25
N PRO A 410 -8.52 4.77 -19.35
CA PRO A 410 -8.35 5.48 -20.62
C PRO A 410 -7.38 4.72 -21.54
N GLY A 411 -7.90 3.87 -22.43
CA GLY A 411 -7.07 3.24 -23.48
C GLY A 411 -7.42 1.84 -23.98
N GLY A 412 -8.56 1.24 -23.62
CA GLY A 412 -8.96 -0.07 -24.14
C GLY A 412 -10.45 -0.12 -24.47
N SER A 413 -10.79 -0.22 -25.75
CA SER A 413 -12.15 -0.50 -26.20
C SER A 413 -12.64 -1.82 -25.60
N ALA A 414 -13.44 -1.76 -24.54
CA ALA A 414 -14.19 -2.90 -24.04
C ALA A 414 -15.34 -3.20 -25.01
N SER A 415 -15.09 -4.06 -25.99
CA SER A 415 -16.15 -4.68 -26.80
C SER A 415 -16.91 -5.67 -25.92
N SER A 416 -17.97 -5.21 -25.24
CA SER A 416 -18.97 -6.10 -24.65
C SER A 416 -19.92 -6.57 -25.74
N SER A 417 -19.71 -7.78 -26.25
CA SER A 417 -20.70 -8.48 -27.08
C SER A 417 -21.76 -9.12 -26.18
N SER A 418 -22.86 -8.43 -25.94
CA SER A 418 -24.13 -9.07 -25.60
C SER A 418 -25.03 -9.07 -26.85
N SER A 419 -25.29 -10.28 -27.33
CA SER A 419 -26.20 -10.57 -28.43
C SER A 419 -27.64 -10.18 -28.09
N SER A 420 -28.22 -9.29 -28.89
CA SER A 420 -29.66 -9.32 -29.18
C SER A 420 -29.88 -8.81 -30.60
N GLU A 421 -30.38 -9.71 -31.44
CA GLU A 421 -30.90 -9.40 -32.77
C GLU A 421 -32.19 -8.60 -32.63
N ASP A 422 -32.28 -7.45 -33.30
CA ASP A 422 -33.47 -7.16 -34.10
C ASP A 422 -33.12 -6.19 -35.22
N GLY A 423 -33.64 -6.47 -36.42
CA GLY A 423 -33.30 -5.77 -37.65
C GLY A 423 -34.28 -4.65 -37.98
N SER A 424 -33.77 -3.53 -38.50
CA SER A 424 -34.37 -2.88 -39.68
C SER A 424 -33.44 -1.84 -40.31
N SER A 425 -33.60 -1.72 -41.61
CA SER A 425 -32.84 -0.98 -42.63
C SER A 425 -32.97 0.55 -42.60
N GLY A 426 -31.89 1.28 -42.95
CA GLY A 426 -31.99 2.70 -43.36
C GLY A 426 -30.69 3.49 -43.56
N THR A 427 -30.09 3.38 -44.74
CA THR A 427 -29.47 4.43 -45.60
C THR A 427 -28.47 5.50 -45.06
N SER A 428 -27.20 5.26 -45.38
CA SER A 428 -26.08 6.15 -45.77
C SER A 428 -26.01 7.65 -45.37
N GLY A 429 -24.91 8.01 -44.71
CA GLY A 429 -24.26 9.32 -44.78
C GLY A 429 -22.73 9.16 -44.76
N ASN A 430 -22.05 9.47 -45.87
CA ASN A 430 -20.60 9.43 -46.00
C ASN A 430 -19.92 10.50 -45.13
N GLY A 431 -19.20 10.06 -44.10
CA GLY A 431 -18.20 10.85 -43.37
C GLY A 431 -16.95 10.02 -43.16
N LEU A 432 -15.84 10.39 -43.79
CA LEU A 432 -14.55 9.72 -43.66
C LEU A 432 -14.05 9.81 -42.21
N SER A 433 -13.49 8.71 -41.68
CA SER A 433 -13.19 8.57 -40.25
C SER A 433 -11.97 9.38 -39.78
N PRO A 434 -11.90 9.75 -38.49
CA PRO A 434 -10.82 10.56 -37.90
C PRO A 434 -9.41 9.95 -37.95
N ALA A 435 -9.27 8.68 -38.35
CA ALA A 435 -7.99 7.98 -38.41
C ALA A 435 -7.03 8.53 -39.49
N VAL A 436 -7.57 9.18 -40.54
CA VAL A 436 -6.74 9.69 -41.65
C VAL A 436 -6.14 11.08 -41.36
N ASN A 437 -6.71 11.86 -40.42
CA ASN A 437 -6.17 13.18 -40.06
C ASN A 437 -4.94 13.10 -39.13
N GLY A 438 -4.79 12.03 -38.34
CA GLY A 438 -3.65 11.85 -37.44
C GLY A 438 -2.33 11.53 -38.17
N VAL A 439 -2.40 10.82 -39.31
CA VAL A 439 -1.21 10.39 -40.06
C VAL A 439 -0.62 11.55 -40.88
N ILE A 440 -1.47 12.43 -41.42
CA ILE A 440 -1.02 13.60 -42.18
C ILE A 440 -0.37 14.63 -41.25
N GLY A 441 -0.91 14.79 -40.02
CA GLY A 441 -0.31 15.66 -39.01
C GLY A 441 1.10 15.22 -38.59
N ALA A 442 1.30 13.92 -38.32
CA ALA A 442 2.59 13.38 -37.87
C ALA A 442 3.68 13.44 -38.94
N MET A 443 3.34 13.28 -40.22
CA MET A 443 4.31 13.37 -41.32
C MET A 443 4.77 14.82 -41.57
N VAL A 444 3.89 15.80 -41.39
CA VAL A 444 4.24 17.22 -41.58
C VAL A 444 5.12 17.73 -40.45
N THR A 445 4.88 17.34 -39.19
CA THR A 445 5.76 17.70 -38.06
C THR A 445 7.15 17.08 -38.19
N LEU A 446 7.25 15.82 -38.64
CA LEU A 446 8.54 15.17 -38.90
C LEU A 446 9.34 15.89 -40.00
N ALA A 447 8.67 16.32 -41.07
CA ALA A 447 9.32 17.07 -42.15
C ALA A 447 9.81 18.45 -41.70
N VAL A 448 9.06 19.14 -40.83
CA VAL A 448 9.44 20.44 -40.28
C VAL A 448 10.64 20.31 -39.33
N ILE A 449 10.64 19.30 -38.46
CA ILE A 449 11.74 19.06 -37.51
C ILE A 449 13.03 18.70 -38.25
N LEU A 450 12.98 17.77 -39.21
CA LEU A 450 14.13 17.39 -40.02
C LEU A 450 14.63 18.56 -40.89
N GLY A 451 13.72 19.42 -41.37
CA GLY A 451 14.07 20.65 -42.07
C GLY A 451 14.80 21.66 -41.19
N LEU A 452 14.38 21.80 -39.93
CA LEU A 452 15.01 22.68 -38.94
C LEU A 452 16.40 22.18 -38.52
N GLU A 453 16.54 20.88 -38.29
CA GLU A 453 17.83 20.25 -37.98
C GLU A 453 18.83 20.38 -39.13
N ALA A 454 18.38 20.20 -40.38
CA ALA A 454 19.21 20.41 -41.56
C ALA A 454 19.66 21.87 -41.71
N LEU A 455 18.78 22.83 -41.39
CA LEU A 455 19.09 24.26 -41.42
C LEU A 455 20.13 24.62 -40.34
N ILE A 456 20.00 24.07 -39.13
CA ILE A 456 20.96 24.26 -38.03
C ILE A 456 22.33 23.70 -38.40
N LEU A 457 22.38 22.52 -39.01
CA LEU A 457 23.64 21.92 -39.47
C LEU A 457 24.30 22.74 -40.59
N ALA A 458 23.50 23.31 -41.50
CA ALA A 458 24.00 24.16 -42.58
C ALA A 458 24.52 25.52 -42.10
N VAL A 459 23.83 26.18 -41.16
CA VAL A 459 24.22 27.49 -40.60
C VAL A 459 25.38 27.33 -39.60
N GLY A 460 25.41 26.22 -38.85
CA GLY A 460 26.46 25.91 -37.88
C GLY A 460 27.79 25.41 -38.48
N GLY A 461 27.87 25.20 -39.80
CA GLY A 461 29.08 24.75 -40.49
C GLY A 461 29.52 23.31 -40.14
N LEU A 462 28.64 22.51 -39.56
CA LEU A 462 28.95 21.17 -39.05
C LEU A 462 28.67 20.12 -40.14
N ARG A 463 29.69 19.33 -40.50
CA ARG A 463 29.55 18.17 -41.41
C ARG A 463 29.54 16.88 -40.62
N VAL A 464 28.58 16.00 -40.94
CA VAL A 464 28.52 14.64 -40.39
C VAL A 464 29.64 13.80 -41.02
N VAL A 465 30.50 13.20 -40.20
CA VAL A 465 31.62 12.36 -40.65
C VAL A 465 31.53 10.97 -40.05
N SER A 466 31.77 9.96 -40.89
CA SER A 466 31.78 8.54 -40.51
C SER A 466 32.93 8.20 -39.54
N LYS A 467 32.59 7.48 -38.46
CA LYS A 467 33.50 6.99 -37.40
C LYS A 467 34.72 6.23 -37.94
N LYS A 468 34.63 5.64 -39.15
CA LYS A 468 35.76 4.92 -39.79
C LYS A 468 36.92 5.83 -40.22
N ARG A 469 36.71 7.14 -40.39
CA ARG A 469 37.78 8.10 -40.76
C ARG A 469 38.58 8.65 -39.57
N LEU A 470 38.05 8.57 -38.34
CA LEU A 470 38.72 9.09 -37.14
C LEU A 470 39.72 8.10 -36.51
N ALA A 471 39.60 6.80 -36.82
CA ALA A 471 40.50 5.76 -36.29
C ALA A 471 41.82 5.62 -37.06
N GLY A 472 42.00 6.33 -38.19
CA GLY A 472 43.19 6.21 -39.06
C GLY A 472 44.35 7.18 -38.76
N GLY A 473 44.22 8.06 -37.75
CA GLY A 473 45.17 9.17 -37.53
C GLY A 473 46.12 9.05 -36.34
N ALA A 474 45.99 8.03 -35.48
CA ALA A 474 46.77 7.93 -34.25
C ALA A 474 47.88 6.89 -34.37
N ASN A 475 48.91 7.20 -35.15
CA ASN A 475 50.22 6.54 -35.07
C ASN A 475 51.31 7.52 -35.55
N ALA A 476 51.66 8.46 -34.67
CA ALA A 476 52.91 9.18 -34.73
C ALA A 476 53.25 9.68 -33.32
N ASP A 477 54.53 9.54 -32.96
CA ASP A 477 55.25 10.14 -31.83
C ASP A 477 55.24 9.43 -30.46
N LYS A 478 56.12 8.41 -30.39
CA LYS A 478 56.89 8.05 -29.19
C LYS A 478 58.32 8.59 -29.33
N MET A 479 58.74 9.48 -28.42
CA MET A 479 60.12 9.78 -27.94
C MET A 479 60.00 11.03 -27.04
N SER A 480 60.68 11.28 -25.92
CA SER A 480 61.87 10.70 -25.26
C SER A 480 62.05 11.41 -23.89
N MET A 481 62.75 10.73 -22.96
CA MET A 481 63.67 11.24 -21.93
C MET A 481 63.20 11.87 -20.60
N ASN A 482 63.37 11.06 -19.55
CA ASN A 482 63.94 11.24 -18.20
C ASN A 482 64.47 12.60 -17.69
N HIS A 483 64.32 12.73 -16.36
CA HIS A 483 65.25 13.23 -15.32
C HIS A 483 65.26 14.74 -15.00
N TRP A 484 64.86 15.11 -13.77
CA TRP A 484 65.60 15.98 -12.83
C TRP A 484 65.05 15.79 -11.39
N VAL A 485 65.96 15.96 -10.42
CA VAL A 485 65.89 15.65 -8.98
C VAL A 485 65.84 16.95 -8.16
N GLN A 486 65.48 16.83 -6.86
CA GLN A 486 65.65 17.73 -5.69
C GLN A 486 64.33 18.38 -5.23
N ARG A 487 63.75 18.06 -4.06
CA ARG A 487 64.22 17.98 -2.65
C ARG A 487 64.52 19.37 -2.07
N GLU A 488 63.62 19.86 -1.21
CA GLU A 488 63.96 20.71 -0.07
C GLU A 488 62.93 20.54 1.05
N SER A 489 63.38 20.85 2.26
CA SER A 489 63.00 20.28 3.55
C SER A 489 62.96 21.38 4.60
N GLY A 490 62.09 21.28 5.62
CA GLY A 490 62.41 21.75 6.98
C GLY A 490 61.39 22.63 7.72
N PRO A 491 61.52 22.74 9.07
CA PRO A 491 60.44 22.52 10.04
C PRO A 491 60.31 23.60 11.17
N CYS A 492 59.37 23.42 12.13
CA CYS A 492 59.38 23.87 13.57
C CYS A 492 58.08 23.30 14.24
N ALA A 493 58.06 22.40 15.24
CA ALA A 493 58.41 22.48 16.69
C ALA A 493 57.60 23.53 17.46
N GLU A 494 57.11 23.41 18.71
CA GLU A 494 56.83 22.39 19.75
C GLU A 494 56.21 23.18 20.96
N THR A 495 55.77 22.50 22.04
CA THR A 495 55.70 22.99 23.47
C THR A 495 54.36 23.62 23.97
N VAL A 496 53.75 23.38 25.16
CA VAL A 496 53.78 22.40 26.29
C VAL A 496 52.57 22.70 27.23
N CYS A 497 52.15 21.70 28.02
CA CYS A 497 51.17 21.67 29.12
C CYS A 497 51.56 22.39 30.44
N LEU A 498 50.58 22.64 31.34
CA LEU A 498 50.62 22.54 32.84
C LEU A 498 49.24 23.02 33.38
N GLU A 499 48.41 22.20 34.07
CA GLU A 499 48.39 21.88 35.52
C GLU A 499 48.27 23.13 36.44
N THR A 500 47.49 23.24 37.53
CA THR A 500 46.73 22.34 38.45
C THR A 500 45.94 23.23 39.45
N TRP A 501 44.90 22.70 40.13
CA TRP A 501 44.67 22.73 41.61
C TRP A 501 43.18 22.54 42.02
N LEU A 502 42.95 21.52 42.87
CA LEU A 502 41.73 21.12 43.64
C LEU A 502 41.60 22.00 44.94
N PRO A 503 40.50 22.01 45.77
CA PRO A 503 39.72 20.83 46.22
C PRO A 503 38.23 20.94 46.70
N SER A 504 37.52 19.81 46.57
CA SER A 504 36.55 19.10 47.47
C SER A 504 35.40 19.76 48.29
N ASN A 505 34.17 19.25 48.01
CA ASN A 505 33.17 18.59 48.91
C ASN A 505 31.78 19.22 49.17
N PHE A 506 30.78 18.30 49.21
CA PHE A 506 29.35 18.36 49.62
C PHE A 506 28.38 18.89 48.53
N ILE A 507 27.33 18.19 48.05
CA ILE A 507 26.34 17.32 48.70
C ILE A 507 25.85 16.21 47.73
N LYS A 508 25.55 15.03 48.29
CA LYS A 508 24.88 13.87 47.69
C LYS A 508 23.44 14.17 47.25
N ALA A 509 23.03 13.71 46.07
CA ALA A 509 21.75 13.01 45.85
C ALA A 509 21.73 12.39 44.44
N GLU A 510 21.49 11.08 44.42
CA GLU A 510 21.08 10.22 43.29
C GLU A 510 20.83 10.87 41.92
N VAL A 511 21.75 10.61 41.00
CA VAL A 511 21.44 10.52 39.57
C VAL A 511 21.52 9.04 39.22
N ASN A 512 20.36 8.41 39.04
CA ASN A 512 20.27 7.16 38.30
C ASN A 512 18.99 7.20 37.46
N SER A 513 19.13 6.81 36.19
CA SER A 513 18.12 6.75 35.13
C SER A 513 17.87 8.03 34.31
N THR A 514 18.91 8.51 33.63
CA THR A 514 18.78 8.95 32.25
C THR A 514 18.44 7.74 31.37
N ARG A 515 17.30 7.71 30.67
CA ARG A 515 17.13 6.84 29.48
C ARG A 515 16.95 7.71 28.24
N PRO A 516 17.95 7.77 27.34
CA PRO A 516 17.83 8.33 26.00
C PRO A 516 17.53 7.23 24.94
N ALA A 517 16.98 7.65 23.80
CA ALA A 517 16.87 6.93 22.52
C ALA A 517 15.94 5.70 22.46
N ILE A 518 15.23 5.54 21.34
CA ILE A 518 14.52 4.29 21.01
C ILE A 518 15.59 3.20 20.97
N THR A 519 15.54 2.26 21.91
CA THR A 519 16.44 1.10 21.96
C THR A 519 16.08 0.10 20.86
N MET A 520 17.09 -0.64 20.39
CA MET A 520 16.93 -1.75 19.47
C MET A 520 15.87 -2.72 20.01
N ARG A 521 14.85 -3.01 19.20
CA ARG A 521 13.77 -3.95 19.58
C ARG A 521 14.02 -5.29 18.91
N GLN A 522 14.26 -6.31 19.73
CA GLN A 522 14.42 -7.69 19.30
C GLN A 522 13.14 -8.46 19.63
N ARG A 523 12.56 -9.12 18.63
CA ARG A 523 11.49 -10.12 18.81
C ARG A 523 12.01 -11.47 18.34
N LEU A 524 11.87 -12.48 19.19
CA LEU A 524 12.16 -13.86 18.86
C LEU A 524 10.89 -14.68 19.02
N THR A 525 10.53 -15.48 18.04
CA THR A 525 9.32 -16.32 18.10
C THR A 525 9.68 -17.76 17.74
N TYR A 526 9.62 -18.64 18.75
CA TYR A 526 9.69 -20.08 18.58
C TYR A 526 8.32 -20.59 18.14
N LEU A 527 8.24 -21.06 16.90
CA LEU A 527 7.05 -21.62 16.27
C LEU A 527 7.11 -23.14 16.32
N LEU A 528 6.28 -23.74 17.15
CA LEU A 528 6.23 -25.18 17.35
C LEU A 528 5.30 -25.87 16.34
N PRO A 529 5.49 -27.18 16.08
CA PRO A 529 4.61 -27.94 15.20
C PRO A 529 3.15 -27.98 15.67
N ASN A 530 2.22 -28.22 14.75
CA ASN A 530 0.81 -28.37 15.13
C ASN A 530 0.60 -29.53 16.12
N GLY A 531 -0.20 -29.30 17.17
CA GLY A 531 -0.50 -30.29 18.20
C GLY A 531 0.58 -30.48 19.26
N SER A 532 1.68 -29.72 19.23
CA SER A 532 2.62 -29.67 20.35
C SER A 532 2.10 -28.70 21.41
N GLY A 533 1.84 -29.20 22.63
CA GLY A 533 1.57 -28.32 23.77
C GLY A 533 2.83 -27.60 24.23
N VAL A 534 2.70 -26.38 24.75
CA VAL A 534 3.81 -25.67 25.41
C VAL A 534 3.76 -25.94 26.89
N ASN A 535 4.77 -26.63 27.43
CA ASN A 535 4.88 -26.84 28.86
C ASN A 535 5.66 -25.68 29.50
N PRO A 536 5.03 -24.88 30.39
CA PRO A 536 5.69 -23.73 31.00
C PRO A 536 6.88 -24.09 31.89
N SER A 537 7.05 -25.35 32.33
CA SER A 537 8.25 -25.76 33.06
C SER A 537 9.52 -25.72 32.21
N ASP A 538 9.37 -25.72 30.88
CA ASP A 538 10.49 -25.82 29.94
C ASP A 538 11.00 -24.44 29.53
N ILE A 539 10.38 -23.38 30.07
CA ILE A 539 10.70 -21.97 29.85
C ILE A 539 11.31 -21.40 31.14
N HIS A 540 12.54 -20.91 31.05
CA HIS A 540 13.18 -20.20 32.16
C HIS A 540 13.58 -18.79 31.72
N VAL A 541 13.00 -17.80 32.38
CA VAL A 541 13.24 -16.37 32.12
C VAL A 541 14.28 -15.86 33.11
N GLY A 542 15.43 -15.42 32.58
CA GLY A 542 16.48 -14.73 33.32
C GLY A 542 16.40 -13.21 33.14
N LYS A 543 17.37 -12.49 33.71
CA LYS A 543 17.42 -11.02 33.65
C LYS A 543 17.77 -10.48 32.25
N ASP A 544 18.62 -11.19 31.54
CA ASP A 544 19.19 -10.82 30.24
C ASP A 544 19.06 -11.94 29.20
N HIS A 545 18.48 -13.07 29.59
CA HIS A 545 18.35 -14.25 28.74
C HIS A 545 17.07 -15.03 29.00
N LEU A 546 16.70 -15.87 28.03
CA LEU A 546 15.66 -16.88 28.16
C LEU A 546 16.20 -18.23 27.69
N SER A 547 15.94 -19.29 28.45
CA SER A 547 16.21 -20.66 28.01
C SER A 547 14.92 -21.42 27.73
N PHE A 548 14.87 -22.13 26.60
CA PHE A 548 13.76 -22.99 26.21
C PHE A 548 14.26 -24.40 25.86
N ALA A 549 13.80 -25.41 26.60
CA ALA A 549 14.30 -26.80 26.53
C ALA A 549 13.72 -27.66 25.39
N ASP A 550 12.74 -27.15 24.64
CA ASP A 550 12.14 -27.84 23.49
C ASP A 550 12.40 -27.11 22.16
N ALA A 551 13.39 -26.20 22.16
CA ALA A 551 13.72 -25.35 21.03
C ALA A 551 14.19 -26.12 19.79
N ALA A 552 14.71 -27.34 19.98
CA ALA A 552 15.14 -28.22 18.90
C ALA A 552 14.04 -28.56 17.89
N LYS A 553 12.77 -28.48 18.29
CA LYS A 553 11.59 -28.79 17.47
C LYS A 553 10.92 -27.55 16.86
N ALA A 554 11.34 -26.36 17.27
CA ALA A 554 10.75 -25.11 16.84
C ALA A 554 11.47 -24.55 15.61
N SER A 555 10.69 -23.97 14.70
CA SER A 555 11.24 -22.96 13.79
C SER A 555 11.34 -21.62 14.52
N VAL A 556 12.32 -20.80 14.17
CA VAL A 556 12.62 -19.58 14.90
C VAL A 556 12.53 -18.40 13.95
N GLU A 557 11.52 -17.57 14.16
CA GLU A 557 11.45 -16.25 13.54
C GLU A 557 12.19 -15.24 14.43
N THR A 558 13.19 -14.56 13.86
CA THR A 558 13.90 -13.48 14.56
C THR A 558 13.66 -12.16 13.83
N ARG A 559 13.19 -11.15 14.55
CA ARG A 559 12.99 -9.80 14.03
C ARG A 559 13.79 -8.80 14.85
N ILE A 560 14.64 -8.03 14.17
CA ILE A 560 15.44 -6.95 14.78
C ILE A 560 15.05 -5.63 14.12
N THR A 561 14.70 -4.63 14.92
CA THR A 561 14.42 -3.28 14.44
C THR A 561 15.57 -2.35 14.83
N ILE A 562 16.20 -1.73 13.84
CA ILE A 562 17.38 -0.88 13.97
C ILE A 562 16.99 0.53 13.52
N GLY A 563 17.25 1.54 14.35
CA GLY A 563 16.95 2.93 13.99
C GLY A 563 17.84 3.41 12.84
N LEU A 564 17.34 4.27 11.95
CA LEU A 564 18.13 4.77 10.82
C LEU A 564 19.46 5.42 11.25
N SER A 565 19.49 6.09 12.42
CA SER A 565 20.69 6.71 12.99
C SER A 565 21.76 5.70 13.45
N GLU A 566 21.37 4.46 13.70
CA GLU A 566 22.25 3.38 14.20
C GLU A 566 22.96 2.65 13.04
N LEU A 567 22.49 2.83 11.80
CA LEU A 567 23.08 2.22 10.62
C LEU A 567 24.34 2.95 10.15
N PRO A 568 25.28 2.27 9.48
CA PRO A 568 26.39 2.90 8.76
C PRO A 568 25.92 4.05 7.84
N LYS A 569 26.69 5.15 7.78
CA LYS A 569 26.36 6.34 6.97
C LYS A 569 26.08 6.03 5.50
N GLU A 570 26.76 5.03 4.96
CA GLU A 570 26.55 4.55 3.59
C GLU A 570 25.11 4.04 3.40
N LEU A 571 24.64 3.14 4.28
CA LEU A 571 23.26 2.63 4.25
C LEU A 571 22.24 3.75 4.46
N GLN A 572 22.49 4.68 5.40
CA GLN A 572 21.61 5.85 5.57
C GLN A 572 21.46 6.65 4.28
N SER A 573 22.56 6.84 3.53
CA SER A 573 22.56 7.61 2.29
C SER A 573 21.88 6.92 1.11
N ILE A 574 21.72 5.59 1.18
CA ILE A 574 21.00 4.78 0.18
C ILE A 574 19.51 4.78 0.52
N LEU A 575 19.16 4.54 1.78
CA LEU A 575 17.76 4.49 2.23
C LEU A 575 17.02 5.81 2.02
N GLN A 576 17.71 6.95 2.02
CA GLN A 576 17.14 8.26 1.69
C GLN A 576 16.53 8.38 0.30
N ASP A 577 16.95 7.52 -0.65
CA ASP A 577 16.46 7.53 -2.04
C ASP A 577 15.06 6.88 -2.17
N PHE A 578 14.55 6.21 -1.12
CA PHE A 578 13.35 5.38 -1.16
C PHE A 578 12.23 5.90 -0.24
N HIS A 579 10.97 5.78 -0.68
CA HIS A 579 9.80 5.90 0.19
C HIS A 579 9.59 4.60 0.97
N GLU A 580 9.78 3.48 0.28
CA GLU A 580 9.80 2.12 0.83
C GLU A 580 10.82 1.28 0.06
N LEU A 581 11.48 0.35 0.75
CA LEU A 581 12.42 -0.61 0.19
C LEU A 581 12.25 -1.94 0.93
N HIS A 582 11.91 -2.97 0.17
CA HIS A 582 11.71 -4.33 0.64
C HIS A 582 12.67 -5.26 -0.09
N ILE A 583 13.63 -5.81 0.63
CA ILE A 583 14.56 -6.81 0.10
C ILE A 583 14.15 -8.16 0.69
N ARG A 584 13.98 -9.17 -0.16
CA ARG A 584 13.62 -10.53 0.22
C ARG A 584 14.67 -11.49 -0.35
N LEU A 585 15.39 -12.18 0.52
CA LEU A 585 16.31 -13.23 0.09
C LEU A 585 15.75 -14.58 0.48
N ALA A 586 15.45 -15.41 -0.52
CA ALA A 586 14.91 -16.75 -0.32
C ALA A 586 15.98 -17.80 -0.62
N SER A 587 16.15 -18.75 0.31
CA SER A 587 17.11 -19.84 0.15
C SER A 587 16.74 -20.78 -1.00
N ARG A 588 17.76 -21.37 -1.63
CA ARG A 588 17.58 -22.45 -2.60
C ARG A 588 17.22 -23.79 -1.95
N ARG A 589 17.36 -23.92 -0.63
CA ARG A 589 17.01 -25.14 0.10
C ARG A 589 15.52 -25.20 0.37
N SER A 590 14.92 -26.36 0.16
CA SER A 590 13.54 -26.61 0.56
C SER A 590 13.43 -26.63 2.08
N TYR A 591 12.34 -26.06 2.59
CA TYR A 591 11.99 -26.11 4.00
C TYR A 591 10.49 -26.41 4.13
N ILE A 592 10.11 -26.98 5.28
CA ILE A 592 8.71 -27.23 5.63
C ILE A 592 8.14 -25.90 6.16
N PRO A 593 7.02 -25.40 5.63
CA PRO A 593 6.44 -24.14 6.11
C PRO A 593 5.85 -24.36 7.51
N PHE A 594 5.99 -23.36 8.38
CA PHE A 594 5.40 -23.37 9.72
C PHE A 594 4.29 -22.32 9.78
N LEU A 595 3.26 -22.58 10.59
CA LEU A 595 2.25 -21.58 10.89
C LEU A 595 2.83 -20.57 11.87
N PRO A 596 2.69 -19.26 11.66
CA PRO A 596 1.96 -18.57 10.56
C PRO A 596 2.80 -18.20 9.32
N THR A 597 4.10 -18.50 9.30
CA THR A 597 5.06 -18.14 8.23
C THR A 597 5.00 -19.07 7.00
N ILE A 598 3.87 -19.03 6.28
CA ILE A 598 3.60 -19.94 5.16
C ILE A 598 4.03 -19.38 3.80
N SER A 599 4.08 -18.05 3.67
CA SER A 599 4.35 -17.39 2.40
C SER A 599 5.76 -17.69 1.87
N ARG A 600 5.83 -17.89 0.55
CA ARG A 600 7.03 -18.32 -0.18
C ARG A 600 7.34 -17.38 -1.34
N LEU A 601 8.60 -17.41 -1.76
CA LEU A 601 9.13 -16.79 -2.96
C LEU A 601 10.02 -17.79 -3.71
N PRO A 602 10.19 -17.66 -5.04
CA PRO A 602 11.24 -18.38 -5.74
C PRO A 602 12.61 -18.07 -5.11
N SER A 603 13.54 -19.01 -5.15
CA SER A 603 14.88 -18.81 -4.58
C SER A 603 15.64 -17.67 -5.27
N GLY A 604 16.38 -16.86 -4.50
CA GLY A 604 17.14 -15.71 -4.97
C GLY A 604 16.85 -14.41 -4.20
N LEU A 605 17.44 -13.32 -4.71
CA LEU A 605 17.30 -11.95 -4.23
C LEU A 605 16.16 -11.25 -4.99
N HIS A 606 15.11 -10.89 -4.27
CA HIS A 606 14.00 -10.07 -4.77
C HIS A 606 14.03 -8.72 -4.09
N ILE A 607 13.82 -7.64 -4.85
CA ILE A 607 13.76 -6.29 -4.31
C ILE A 607 12.53 -5.60 -4.85
N PHE A 608 11.74 -5.02 -3.96
CA PHE A 608 10.55 -4.25 -4.27
C PHE A 608 10.70 -2.86 -3.64
N PHE A 609 10.53 -1.80 -4.41
CA PHE A 609 10.72 -0.44 -3.88
C PHE A 609 9.93 0.63 -4.61
N THR A 610 9.67 1.72 -3.90
CA THR A 610 9.11 2.95 -4.46
C THR A 610 10.11 4.08 -4.22
N PRO A 611 10.71 4.67 -5.27
CA PRO A 611 11.70 5.73 -5.10
C PRO A 611 11.02 7.00 -4.59
N ARG A 612 11.73 7.77 -3.77
CA ARG A 612 11.25 9.04 -3.22
C ARG A 612 11.13 10.13 -4.28
N ASN A 613 12.07 10.17 -5.22
CA ASN A 613 12.09 11.09 -6.35
C ASN A 613 12.02 10.30 -7.66
N PRO A 614 10.83 10.16 -8.28
CA PRO A 614 10.69 9.44 -9.53
C PRO A 614 11.60 10.01 -10.63
N GLY A 615 12.39 9.16 -11.28
CA GLY A 615 13.31 9.54 -12.37
C GLY A 615 14.73 9.93 -11.93
N GLN A 616 15.02 9.98 -10.64
CA GLN A 616 16.40 10.12 -10.13
C GLN A 616 17.10 8.76 -10.07
N GLU A 617 18.40 8.72 -10.40
CA GLU A 617 19.23 7.52 -10.22
C GLU A 617 19.32 7.13 -8.75
N THR A 618 19.17 5.83 -8.47
CA THR A 618 19.27 5.29 -7.11
C THR A 618 20.66 4.70 -6.89
N LYS A 619 21.18 4.77 -5.66
CA LYS A 619 22.45 4.13 -5.29
C LYS A 619 22.34 2.60 -5.07
N LEU A 620 21.17 2.02 -5.31
CA LEU A 620 20.91 0.60 -5.07
C LEU A 620 21.79 -0.31 -5.93
N CYS A 621 21.90 -0.05 -7.24
CA CYS A 621 22.70 -0.92 -8.10
C CYS A 621 24.19 -0.86 -7.81
N SER A 622 24.73 0.30 -7.43
CA SER A 622 26.13 0.40 -6.99
C SER A 622 26.38 -0.43 -5.72
N LEU A 623 25.41 -0.47 -4.80
CA LEU A 623 25.49 -1.31 -3.62
C LEU A 623 25.44 -2.80 -4.01
N LEU A 624 24.47 -3.19 -4.84
CA LEU A 624 24.29 -4.58 -5.27
C LEU A 624 25.51 -5.13 -6.02
N GLN A 625 26.16 -4.31 -6.85
CA GLN A 625 27.41 -4.67 -7.51
C GLN A 625 28.56 -4.93 -6.52
N GLY A 626 28.53 -4.27 -5.35
CA GLY A 626 29.51 -4.44 -4.29
C GLY A 626 29.26 -5.64 -3.37
N ILE A 627 28.00 -6.06 -3.18
CA ILE A 627 27.62 -7.13 -2.24
C ILE A 627 27.19 -8.44 -2.91
N VAL A 628 26.79 -8.42 -4.19
CA VAL A 628 26.34 -9.62 -4.92
C VAL A 628 27.39 -10.04 -5.92
N SER A 629 27.56 -9.27 -7.00
CA SER A 629 28.55 -9.52 -8.05
C SER A 629 28.71 -8.29 -8.93
N GLN A 630 29.92 -8.03 -9.44
CA GLN A 630 30.14 -6.97 -10.44
C GLN A 630 29.42 -7.22 -11.77
N ASP A 631 29.10 -8.49 -12.08
CA ASP A 631 28.41 -8.91 -13.30
C ASP A 631 26.88 -8.84 -13.18
N ILE A 632 26.33 -8.35 -12.06
CA ILE A 632 24.87 -8.23 -11.87
C ILE A 632 24.27 -7.28 -12.92
N GLN A 633 23.15 -7.69 -13.54
CA GLN A 633 22.39 -6.85 -14.48
C GLN A 633 21.61 -5.76 -13.73
N CYS A 634 22.32 -4.84 -13.07
CA CYS A 634 21.77 -3.72 -12.32
C CYS A 634 22.47 -2.42 -12.77
N GLY A 635 21.72 -1.51 -13.41
CA GLY A 635 22.20 -0.21 -13.87
C GLY A 635 21.70 0.96 -13.00
N PRO A 636 22.37 2.13 -13.01
CA PRO A 636 22.00 3.27 -12.17
C PRO A 636 20.63 3.89 -12.55
N HIS A 637 20.21 3.70 -13.80
CA HIS A 637 18.94 4.20 -14.32
C HIS A 637 17.78 3.26 -14.00
N SER A 638 16.58 3.82 -13.87
CA SER A 638 15.36 3.05 -13.60
C SER A 638 14.97 2.06 -14.69
N GLU A 639 15.61 2.11 -15.86
CA GLU A 639 15.37 1.20 -16.99
C GLU A 639 15.63 -0.26 -16.63
N THR A 640 16.54 -0.55 -15.67
CA THR A 640 16.89 -1.92 -15.28
C THR A 640 15.82 -2.60 -14.44
N PHE A 641 15.02 -1.83 -13.71
CA PHE A 641 13.96 -2.35 -12.87
C PHE A 641 12.69 -2.56 -13.70
N SER A 642 11.96 -3.62 -13.41
CA SER A 642 10.67 -3.87 -14.06
C SER A 642 9.54 -3.37 -13.17
N ARG A 643 8.40 -3.06 -13.78
CA ARG A 643 7.18 -2.70 -13.05
C ARG A 643 6.23 -3.89 -13.13
N PRO A 644 5.72 -4.42 -12.00
CA PRO A 644 4.70 -5.45 -12.03
C PRO A 644 3.49 -4.94 -12.84
N PRO A 645 2.84 -5.77 -13.67
CA PRO A 645 1.69 -5.31 -14.43
C PRO A 645 0.54 -5.14 -13.45
N VAL A 646 -0.13 -4.00 -13.50
CA VAL A 646 -1.20 -3.76 -12.53
C VAL A 646 -2.49 -4.43 -12.98
N LEU A 647 -2.72 -5.64 -12.47
CA LEU A 647 -3.94 -6.39 -12.72
C LEU A 647 -5.13 -5.83 -11.93
N SER A 648 -4.86 -5.17 -10.77
CA SER A 648 -5.88 -4.51 -9.93
C SER A 648 -5.33 -3.42 -8.94
N GLU A 649 -4.99 -2.19 -9.35
CA GLU A 649 -4.66 -0.98 -8.52
C GLU A 649 -5.75 -0.54 -7.51
N ARG A 650 -6.94 -1.16 -7.43
CA ARG A 650 -7.88 -0.83 -6.34
C ARG A 650 -7.41 -1.35 -4.98
N PHE A 651 -6.36 -2.17 -5.00
CA PHE A 651 -6.14 -3.23 -4.05
C PHE A 651 -4.69 -3.73 -3.97
N ALA A 652 -3.80 -3.28 -4.86
CA ALA A 652 -2.40 -3.68 -4.88
C ALA A 652 -1.57 -2.81 -3.93
N SER A 653 -1.15 -3.37 -2.79
CA SER A 653 -0.11 -2.79 -1.92
C SER A 653 1.30 -3.07 -2.48
N SER A 654 1.48 -3.03 -3.80
CA SER A 654 2.74 -3.41 -4.44
C SER A 654 3.61 -2.19 -4.66
N SER A 655 4.89 -2.30 -4.30
CA SER A 655 5.88 -1.29 -4.66
C SER A 655 5.97 -1.05 -6.17
N THR A 656 6.38 0.17 -6.52
CA THR A 656 6.38 0.66 -7.92
C THR A 656 7.31 -0.16 -8.82
N TYR A 657 8.46 -0.58 -8.31
CA TYR A 657 9.48 -1.30 -9.04
C TYR A 657 9.83 -2.63 -8.38
N GLN A 658 10.21 -3.59 -9.20
CA GLN A 658 10.72 -4.88 -8.78
C GLN A 658 12.05 -5.21 -9.49
N PHE A 659 12.89 -5.97 -8.80
CA PHE A 659 14.17 -6.49 -9.25
C PHE A 659 14.33 -7.92 -8.76
N PHE A 660 14.91 -8.77 -9.60
CA PHE A 660 15.30 -10.13 -9.20
C PHE A 660 16.71 -10.46 -9.69
N HIS A 661 17.44 -11.16 -8.84
CA HIS A 661 18.70 -11.78 -9.16
C HIS A 661 18.83 -13.12 -8.44
N GLY A 662 19.42 -14.12 -9.09
CA GLY A 662 19.65 -15.43 -8.49
C GLY A 662 19.39 -16.58 -9.47
N PRO A 663 19.32 -17.84 -8.98
CA PRO A 663 19.31 -18.26 -7.57
C PRO A 663 20.71 -18.37 -6.94
N ASP A 664 21.18 -17.29 -6.31
CA ASP A 664 22.45 -17.28 -5.58
C ASP A 664 22.31 -17.95 -4.21
N ASP A 665 23.44 -18.36 -3.61
CA ASP A 665 23.45 -18.93 -2.27
C ASP A 665 23.26 -17.83 -1.22
N LEU A 666 22.20 -17.93 -0.41
CA LEU A 666 21.92 -17.02 0.71
C LEU A 666 23.15 -16.89 1.63
N ALA A 667 23.89 -17.98 1.84
CA ALA A 667 25.11 -17.95 2.64
C ALA A 667 26.21 -17.09 2.03
N GLU A 668 26.31 -17.06 0.69
CA GLU A 668 27.30 -16.25 -0.02
C GLU A 668 26.94 -14.76 0.07
N ILE A 669 25.66 -14.42 -0.17
CA ILE A 669 25.21 -13.03 -0.07
C ILE A 669 25.33 -12.51 1.36
N SER A 670 24.88 -13.27 2.37
CA SER A 670 25.01 -12.91 3.78
C SER A 670 26.47 -12.66 4.18
N GLU A 671 27.40 -13.51 3.70
CA GLU A 671 28.83 -13.34 3.95
C GLU A 671 29.42 -12.12 3.22
N HIS A 672 28.97 -11.82 2.00
CA HIS A 672 29.38 -10.60 1.30
C HIS A 672 28.88 -9.33 1.98
N ILE A 673 27.61 -9.30 2.42
CA ILE A 673 27.05 -8.21 3.21
C ILE A 673 27.89 -8.01 4.47
N ARG A 674 28.21 -9.09 5.19
CA ARG A 674 29.09 -9.06 6.37
C ARG A 674 30.47 -8.49 6.04
N ARG A 675 31.12 -8.93 4.96
CA ARG A 675 32.46 -8.42 4.59
C ARG A 675 32.43 -6.94 4.19
N HIS A 676 31.38 -6.52 3.50
CA HIS A 676 31.24 -5.16 2.99
C HIS A 676 30.97 -4.16 4.11
N PHE A 677 29.97 -4.44 4.95
CA PHE A 677 29.54 -3.50 5.99
C PHE A 677 30.25 -3.66 7.34
N CYS A 678 30.97 -4.77 7.56
CA CYS A 678 31.52 -5.13 8.86
C CYS A 678 33.04 -5.42 8.90
N PRO A 679 33.91 -4.70 8.16
CA PRO A 679 35.34 -5.00 8.18
C PRO A 679 35.98 -4.62 9.52
N GLY A 680 36.56 -5.60 10.22
CA GLY A 680 37.40 -5.35 11.40
C GLY A 680 36.69 -4.91 12.68
N LEU A 681 35.36 -5.02 12.74
CA LEU A 681 34.59 -4.69 13.94
C LEU A 681 34.77 -5.76 15.03
N PRO A 682 34.98 -5.38 16.30
CA PRO A 682 34.98 -6.33 17.41
C PRO A 682 33.61 -7.02 17.48
N VAL A 683 33.60 -8.35 17.59
CA VAL A 683 32.36 -9.16 17.71
C VAL A 683 31.51 -8.72 18.90
N GLY A 684 32.12 -8.14 19.94
CA GLY A 684 31.42 -7.58 21.11
C GLY A 684 30.84 -6.17 20.93
N SER A 685 31.06 -5.49 19.80
CA SER A 685 30.41 -4.21 19.50
C SER A 685 28.99 -4.41 18.95
N GLU A 686 28.11 -3.42 19.13
CA GLU A 686 26.71 -3.46 18.65
C GLU A 686 26.61 -3.81 17.16
N ILE A 687 27.31 -3.06 16.32
CA ILE A 687 27.34 -3.32 14.87
C ILE A 687 27.95 -4.70 14.61
N GLY A 688 28.95 -5.13 15.39
CA GLY A 688 29.50 -6.48 15.31
C GLY A 688 28.49 -7.60 15.58
N GLN A 689 27.56 -7.39 16.52
CA GLN A 689 26.49 -8.36 16.81
C GLN A 689 25.42 -8.38 15.71
N ILE A 690 25.03 -7.23 15.17
CA ILE A 690 24.13 -7.15 14.00
C ILE A 690 24.77 -7.85 12.79
N CYS A 691 26.06 -7.61 12.56
CA CYS A 691 26.82 -8.25 11.50
C CYS A 691 26.92 -9.76 11.66
N LYS A 692 27.08 -10.23 12.91
CA LYS A 692 27.01 -11.66 13.23
C LYS A 692 25.62 -12.22 12.91
N PHE A 693 24.56 -11.53 13.32
CA PHE A 693 23.18 -11.94 13.03
C PHE A 693 22.92 -12.07 11.52
N VAL A 694 23.32 -11.08 10.73
CA VAL A 694 23.20 -11.12 9.26
C VAL A 694 24.00 -12.29 8.65
N ALA A 695 25.18 -12.58 9.20
CA ALA A 695 26.01 -13.70 8.74
C ALA A 695 25.39 -15.07 9.08
N ASP A 696 24.91 -15.22 10.31
CA ASP A 696 24.29 -16.45 10.81
C ASP A 696 23.00 -16.75 10.04
N ALA A 697 22.32 -15.73 9.52
CA ALA A 697 21.14 -15.86 8.67
C ALA A 697 21.42 -16.52 7.30
N GLY A 698 22.68 -16.73 6.93
CA GLY A 698 23.06 -17.46 5.70
C GLY A 698 22.55 -18.90 5.63
N SER A 699 22.23 -19.52 6.77
CA SER A 699 21.64 -20.87 6.84
C SER A 699 20.11 -20.89 6.94
N ASP A 700 19.47 -19.72 6.98
CA ASP A 700 18.03 -19.60 7.22
C ASP A 700 17.21 -19.91 5.96
N ALA A 701 15.90 -20.10 6.13
CA ALA A 701 14.98 -20.30 5.02
C ALA A 701 14.85 -19.02 4.18
N TYR A 702 14.80 -17.87 4.83
CA TYR A 702 14.83 -16.55 4.19
C TYR A 702 15.33 -15.46 5.14
N VAL A 703 15.74 -14.34 4.54
CA VAL A 703 16.07 -13.08 5.22
C VAL A 703 15.40 -11.92 4.51
N ASP A 704 14.64 -11.13 5.26
CA ASP A 704 13.93 -9.96 4.77
C ASP A 704 14.48 -8.69 5.41
N TYR A 705 14.68 -7.65 4.59
CA TYR A 705 15.02 -6.31 5.03
C TYR A 705 13.91 -5.35 4.60
N ASP A 706 13.31 -4.67 5.56
CA ASP A 706 12.22 -3.73 5.34
C ASP A 706 12.60 -2.34 5.82
N TYR A 707 12.41 -1.36 4.95
CA TYR A 707 12.56 0.06 5.25
C TYR A 707 11.36 0.82 4.69
N ASP A 708 10.83 1.75 5.48
CA ASP A 708 9.86 2.73 5.04
C ASP A 708 10.14 4.09 5.70
N VAL A 709 9.77 5.17 5.01
CA VAL A 709 10.03 6.54 5.48
C VAL A 709 9.22 6.89 6.72
N ILE A 710 8.13 6.17 7.03
CA ILE A 710 7.29 6.44 8.20
C ILE A 710 7.97 5.91 9.47
N SER A 711 8.50 4.69 9.44
CA SER A 711 9.13 4.05 10.60
C SER A 711 10.52 4.61 10.92
N HIS A 712 11.21 5.22 9.93
CA HIS A 712 12.59 5.69 10.07
C HIS A 712 13.54 4.62 10.67
N ALA A 713 13.24 3.35 10.39
CA ALA A 713 13.97 2.20 10.91
C ALA A 713 14.09 1.12 9.84
N VAL A 714 15.11 0.28 9.97
CA VAL A 714 15.23 -0.96 9.18
C VAL A 714 14.81 -2.12 10.07
N THR A 715 13.85 -2.90 9.59
CA THR A 715 13.51 -4.19 10.19
C THR A 715 14.23 -5.29 9.42
N ILE A 716 14.94 -6.16 10.13
CA ILE A 716 15.51 -7.39 9.59
C ILE A 716 14.72 -8.56 10.18
N THR A 717 14.15 -9.40 9.33
CA THR A 717 13.38 -10.60 9.73
C THR A 717 14.00 -11.84 9.12
N THR A 718 14.30 -12.85 9.94
CA THR A 718 14.83 -14.14 9.47
C THR A 718 13.97 -15.29 9.96
N LEU A 719 13.90 -16.37 9.18
CA LEU A 719 13.24 -17.61 9.59
C LEU A 719 14.24 -18.77 9.52
N SER A 720 14.71 -19.20 10.68
CA SER A 720 15.50 -20.43 10.82
C SER A 720 14.57 -21.62 10.97
N THR A 721 14.78 -22.67 10.17
CA THR A 721 14.07 -23.94 10.30
C THR A 721 15.04 -25.05 10.70
N PRO A 722 14.64 -26.01 11.54
CA PRO A 722 15.47 -27.18 11.82
C PRO A 722 15.77 -27.91 10.50
N PRO A 723 17.03 -28.25 10.20
CA PRO A 723 17.32 -29.10 9.04
C PRO A 723 16.59 -30.44 9.18
N ASN A 724 16.08 -30.97 8.06
CA ASN A 724 15.39 -32.26 7.98
C ASN A 724 16.14 -33.33 8.81
N GLY A 725 15.62 -33.66 10.00
CA GLY A 725 16.16 -34.71 10.87
C GLY A 725 17.33 -34.34 11.79
N GLN A 726 17.72 -33.08 11.95
CA GLN A 726 18.64 -32.65 13.02
C GLN A 726 18.09 -31.43 13.76
N GLY A 727 17.76 -31.61 15.04
CA GLY A 727 17.28 -30.53 15.89
C GLY A 727 18.34 -29.46 16.11
N HIS A 728 17.90 -28.25 16.44
CA HIS A 728 18.77 -27.27 17.11
C HIS A 728 19.32 -27.86 18.42
N SER A 729 20.24 -27.15 19.08
CA SER A 729 20.64 -27.50 20.47
C SER A 729 19.39 -27.84 21.29
N GLU A 730 19.43 -28.92 22.10
CA GLU A 730 18.30 -29.34 22.94
C GLU A 730 17.76 -28.18 23.78
N GLN A 731 18.60 -27.18 24.10
CA GLN A 731 18.21 -25.97 24.79
C GLN A 731 18.66 -24.73 23.99
N ALA A 732 17.73 -23.85 23.63
CA ALA A 732 18.09 -22.55 23.05
C ALA A 732 18.24 -21.49 24.13
N PHE A 733 19.25 -20.64 23.99
CA PHE A 733 19.49 -19.47 24.83
C PHE A 733 19.33 -18.20 24.00
N SER A 734 18.31 -17.41 24.32
CA SER A 734 18.08 -16.10 23.73
C SER A 734 18.67 -15.04 24.65
N HIS A 735 19.50 -14.15 24.13
CA HIS A 735 20.13 -13.09 24.92
C HIS A 735 19.79 -11.72 24.35
N LYS A 736 19.67 -10.73 25.23
CA LYS A 736 19.64 -9.34 24.79
C LYS A 736 20.96 -8.94 24.15
N ILE A 737 20.90 -8.20 23.05
CA ILE A 737 22.09 -7.64 22.36
C ILE A 737 22.80 -6.63 23.27
N LYS A 738 22.03 -5.76 23.94
CA LYS A 738 22.47 -4.88 25.04
C LYS A 738 21.62 -5.10 26.31
N PRO A 739 22.16 -4.81 27.51
CA PRO A 739 21.37 -4.85 28.75
C PRO A 739 20.09 -4.01 28.71
N ASP A 740 20.14 -2.85 28.02
CA ASP A 740 19.02 -1.90 27.90
C ASP A 740 18.07 -2.22 26.74
N ASP A 741 18.39 -3.21 25.89
CA ASP A 741 17.52 -3.57 24.78
C ASP A 741 16.27 -4.30 25.27
N ARG A 742 15.19 -4.17 24.50
CA ARG A 742 13.95 -4.89 24.74
C ARG A 742 13.95 -6.16 23.90
N LEU A 743 13.92 -7.31 24.58
CA LEU A 743 13.81 -8.64 23.97
C LEU A 743 12.46 -9.25 24.30
N GLU A 744 11.59 -9.30 23.30
CA GLU A 744 10.32 -10.00 23.35
C GLU A 744 10.50 -11.42 22.84
N VAL A 745 10.08 -12.41 23.62
CA VAL A 745 10.14 -13.82 23.23
C VAL A 745 8.73 -14.42 23.25
N GLY A 746 8.34 -14.98 22.11
CA GLY A 746 7.13 -15.81 21.99
C GLY A 746 7.49 -17.28 21.79
N ILE A 747 6.77 -18.17 22.46
CA ILE A 747 6.81 -19.62 22.23
C ILE A 747 5.38 -20.03 21.92
N LEU A 748 5.10 -20.25 20.64
CA LEU A 748 3.75 -20.35 20.10
C LEU A 748 3.59 -21.66 19.33
N ALA A 749 2.41 -22.26 19.45
CA ALA A 749 1.98 -23.42 18.70
C ALA A 749 0.66 -23.11 17.97
N PRO A 750 0.43 -23.70 16.79
CA PRO A 750 -0.85 -23.57 16.08
C PRO A 750 -2.00 -24.16 16.88
N GLU A 751 -3.12 -23.45 16.88
CA GLU A 751 -4.39 -23.86 17.49
C GLU A 751 -5.47 -23.96 16.40
N SER A 752 -6.56 -24.65 16.73
CA SER A 752 -7.69 -24.77 15.79
C SER A 752 -8.35 -23.39 15.63
N PRO A 753 -8.40 -22.82 14.41
CA PRO A 753 -9.02 -21.52 14.19
C PRO A 753 -10.54 -21.60 14.34
N ASP A 754 -11.15 -20.49 14.76
CA ASP A 754 -12.62 -20.40 14.92
C ASP A 754 -13.31 -20.13 13.57
N GLU A 755 -12.61 -19.44 12.66
CA GLU A 755 -13.07 -19.11 11.31
C GLU A 755 -12.09 -19.61 10.23
N PRO A 756 -12.55 -19.96 9.01
CA PRO A 756 -11.69 -20.49 7.96
C PRO A 756 -10.58 -19.55 7.46
N GLU A 757 -10.74 -18.24 7.69
CA GLU A 757 -9.85 -17.18 7.20
C GLU A 757 -8.84 -16.72 8.27
N GLU A 758 -8.94 -17.27 9.47
CA GLU A 758 -8.06 -16.96 10.58
C GLU A 758 -7.00 -18.05 10.77
N LEU A 759 -5.83 -17.62 11.25
CA LEU A 759 -4.86 -18.48 11.91
C LEU A 759 -4.93 -18.20 13.40
N LYS A 760 -4.84 -19.25 14.21
CA LYS A 760 -4.87 -19.15 15.67
C LYS A 760 -3.61 -19.70 16.26
N LEU A 761 -3.01 -18.97 17.18
CA LEU A 761 -1.80 -19.36 17.89
C LEU A 761 -2.05 -19.33 19.40
N GLY A 762 -1.60 -20.37 20.08
CA GLY A 762 -1.59 -20.49 21.54
C GLY A 762 -0.18 -20.69 22.06
N GLY A 763 0.10 -20.23 23.28
CA GLY A 763 1.41 -20.44 23.88
C GLY A 763 1.74 -19.40 24.93
N TYR A 764 2.98 -18.92 24.93
CA TYR A 764 3.50 -18.02 25.94
C TYR A 764 4.29 -16.85 25.35
N LEU A 765 4.10 -15.65 25.89
CA LEU A 765 4.87 -14.46 25.57
C LEU A 765 5.57 -13.94 26.83
N THR A 766 6.75 -13.37 26.67
CA THR A 766 7.50 -12.76 27.77
C THR A 766 8.45 -11.68 27.26
N VAL A 767 8.69 -10.66 28.08
CA VAL A 767 9.72 -9.66 27.86
C VAL A 767 10.88 -9.91 28.81
N VAL A 768 12.02 -10.33 28.27
CA VAL A 768 13.19 -10.74 29.06
C VAL A 768 13.68 -9.58 29.92
N GLY A 769 13.83 -9.83 31.22
CA GLY A 769 14.29 -8.85 32.20
C GLY A 769 13.23 -7.86 32.70
N GLU A 770 12.03 -7.83 32.10
CA GLU A 770 10.88 -7.06 32.57
C GLU A 770 9.85 -7.96 33.26
N ASP A 771 9.58 -9.14 32.69
CA ASP A 771 8.64 -10.11 33.22
C ASP A 771 9.32 -11.17 34.09
N ASP A 772 8.76 -11.44 35.28
CA ASP A 772 9.24 -12.50 36.17
C ASP A 772 8.88 -13.91 35.66
N LYS A 773 7.83 -14.03 34.83
CA LYS A 773 7.29 -15.29 34.30
C LYS A 773 6.63 -15.08 32.94
N PRO A 774 6.65 -16.09 32.05
CA PRO A 774 5.95 -15.99 30.78
C PRO A 774 4.43 -15.96 30.97
N SER A 775 3.76 -15.13 30.17
CA SER A 775 2.31 -14.96 30.15
C SER A 775 1.69 -15.87 29.11
N ALA A 776 0.70 -16.68 29.50
CA ALA A 776 -0.05 -17.50 28.58
C ALA A 776 -0.87 -16.61 27.62
N THR A 777 -0.87 -16.94 26.33
CA THR A 777 -1.61 -16.22 25.31
C THR A 777 -2.33 -17.18 24.37
N LEU A 778 -3.47 -16.73 23.84
CA LEU A 778 -4.22 -17.38 22.78
C LEU A 778 -4.87 -16.29 21.95
N PHE A 779 -4.55 -16.24 20.65
CA PHE A 779 -5.06 -15.20 19.78
C PHE A 779 -5.26 -15.72 18.35
N GLY A 780 -6.35 -15.30 17.72
CA GLY A 780 -6.65 -15.49 16.31
C GLY A 780 -6.39 -14.22 15.52
N PHE A 781 -5.99 -14.36 14.26
CA PHE A 781 -5.81 -13.24 13.35
C PHE A 781 -6.12 -13.69 11.91
N PRO A 782 -6.72 -12.81 11.09
CA PRO A 782 -6.91 -13.09 9.68
C PRO A 782 -5.57 -13.15 8.95
N ALA A 783 -5.40 -14.09 8.04
CA ALA A 783 -4.17 -14.23 7.25
C ALA A 783 -4.47 -14.39 5.76
N ARG A 784 -3.61 -13.84 4.90
CA ARG A 784 -3.74 -14.09 3.45
C ARG A 784 -3.13 -15.41 3.03
N HIS A 785 -2.18 -15.94 3.78
CA HIS A 785 -1.41 -17.11 3.39
C HIS A 785 -1.77 -18.31 4.28
N HIS A 786 -2.36 -19.33 3.66
CA HIS A 786 -2.82 -20.53 4.32
C HIS A 786 -2.06 -21.76 3.81
N PRO A 787 -1.90 -22.80 4.67
CA PRO A 787 -1.49 -24.11 4.20
C PRO A 787 -2.68 -24.78 3.51
N LEU A 788 -2.44 -25.83 2.72
CA LEU A 788 -3.55 -26.64 2.21
C LEU A 788 -4.38 -27.23 3.37
N PRO A 789 -5.68 -27.49 3.15
CA PRO A 789 -6.55 -28.09 4.15
C PRO A 789 -5.98 -29.39 4.73
N ALA A 790 -6.24 -29.65 6.01
CA ALA A 790 -5.73 -30.83 6.69
C ALA A 790 -6.12 -32.13 5.95
N GLY A 791 -5.13 -32.96 5.64
CA GLY A 791 -5.32 -34.21 4.90
C GLY A 791 -5.16 -34.09 3.38
N ASP A 792 -4.96 -32.89 2.84
CA ASP A 792 -4.51 -32.71 1.46
C ASP A 792 -3.04 -33.13 1.32
N LEU A 793 -2.76 -33.98 0.33
CA LEU A 793 -1.44 -34.54 0.04
C LEU A 793 -0.86 -33.97 -1.27
N THR A 794 -1.42 -32.89 -1.78
CA THR A 794 -0.94 -32.23 -2.99
C THR A 794 0.45 -31.65 -2.73
N ALA A 795 1.39 -32.05 -3.57
CA ALA A 795 2.72 -31.48 -3.68
C ALA A 795 3.11 -31.39 -5.15
N PHE A 796 4.14 -30.62 -5.47
CA PHE A 796 4.60 -30.48 -6.85
C PHE A 796 6.10 -30.70 -7.04
N GLN A 797 6.46 -31.12 -8.24
CA GLN A 797 7.84 -31.27 -8.71
C GLN A 797 8.06 -30.49 -9.98
N VAL A 798 9.27 -29.96 -10.17
CA VAL A 798 9.64 -29.20 -11.36
C VAL A 798 10.81 -29.91 -12.04
N SER A 799 10.81 -29.95 -13.37
CA SER A 799 11.93 -30.52 -14.15
C SER A 799 11.95 -29.99 -15.57
N PHE A 800 13.12 -29.90 -16.19
CA PHE A 800 13.23 -29.66 -17.62
C PHE A 800 12.96 -30.94 -18.43
N GLN A 801 12.26 -30.81 -19.57
CA GLN A 801 12.13 -31.89 -20.54
C GLN A 801 13.46 -32.12 -21.28
N ALA A 802 13.94 -33.37 -21.29
CA ALA A 802 15.15 -33.77 -22.00
C ALA A 802 14.82 -34.38 -23.38
N PRO A 803 15.63 -34.13 -24.43
CA PRO A 803 16.81 -33.26 -24.45
C PRO A 803 16.45 -31.78 -24.49
N THR A 804 17.24 -30.95 -23.82
CA THR A 804 17.05 -29.50 -23.79
C THR A 804 17.71 -28.83 -24.99
N GLY A 805 16.95 -28.00 -25.71
CA GLY A 805 17.43 -27.18 -26.84
C GLY A 805 17.32 -25.68 -26.55
N LEU A 806 17.29 -24.85 -27.61
CA LEU A 806 17.04 -23.41 -27.49
C LEU A 806 15.59 -23.06 -27.09
N HIS A 807 14.70 -24.05 -27.06
CA HIS A 807 13.31 -23.91 -26.63
C HIS A 807 13.05 -24.87 -25.46
N PRO A 808 13.66 -24.64 -24.28
CA PRO A 808 13.45 -25.51 -23.13
C PRO A 808 11.99 -25.51 -22.69
N LYS A 809 11.51 -26.65 -22.21
CA LYS A 809 10.18 -26.80 -21.63
C LYS A 809 10.32 -27.25 -20.19
N VAL A 810 9.62 -26.56 -19.29
CA VAL A 810 9.60 -26.86 -17.86
C VAL A 810 8.28 -27.56 -17.53
N ASP A 811 8.35 -28.72 -16.91
CA ASP A 811 7.20 -29.46 -16.43
C ASP A 811 7.00 -29.24 -14.93
N ILE A 812 5.79 -28.83 -14.54
CA ILE A 812 5.31 -28.86 -13.16
C ILE A 812 4.40 -30.08 -13.02
N LYS A 813 4.79 -31.03 -12.18
CA LYS A 813 4.12 -32.32 -12.00
C LYS A 813 3.40 -32.38 -10.66
N PHE A 814 2.15 -32.81 -10.69
CA PHE A 814 1.28 -32.98 -9.52
C PHE A 814 0.71 -34.41 -9.46
N PRO A 815 0.43 -34.94 -8.26
CA PRO A 815 -0.43 -36.11 -8.11
C PRO A 815 -1.87 -35.76 -8.51
N ALA A 816 -2.34 -36.25 -9.66
CA ALA A 816 -3.66 -35.87 -10.21
C ALA A 816 -4.84 -36.20 -9.26
N GLN A 817 -4.69 -37.25 -8.45
CA GLN A 817 -5.71 -37.68 -7.48
C GLN A 817 -5.90 -36.70 -6.30
N HIS A 818 -4.89 -35.88 -6.01
CA HIS A 818 -4.89 -34.94 -4.89
C HIS A 818 -5.13 -33.49 -5.34
N LEU A 819 -4.74 -33.14 -6.56
CA LEU A 819 -4.86 -31.78 -7.10
C LEU A 819 -6.33 -31.37 -7.30
N GLN A 820 -6.95 -30.82 -6.26
CA GLN A 820 -8.32 -30.32 -6.26
C GLN A 820 -8.38 -28.94 -5.55
N PRO A 821 -9.29 -28.06 -5.96
CA PRO A 821 -9.40 -26.73 -5.36
C PRO A 821 -9.91 -26.82 -3.91
N PRO A 822 -9.33 -26.06 -2.95
CA PRO A 822 -9.79 -26.02 -1.57
C PRO A 822 -11.22 -25.48 -1.39
N LYS A 823 -11.63 -24.52 -2.26
CA LYS A 823 -12.97 -23.95 -2.36
C LYS A 823 -13.38 -23.85 -3.83
N ASP A 824 -14.67 -23.82 -4.12
CA ASP A 824 -15.18 -23.78 -5.50
C ASP A 824 -14.74 -22.53 -6.29
N SER A 825 -14.45 -21.42 -5.61
CA SER A 825 -13.98 -20.16 -6.21
C SER A 825 -12.47 -20.11 -6.49
N CYS A 826 -11.73 -21.16 -6.15
CA CYS A 826 -10.27 -21.15 -6.23
C CYS A 826 -9.73 -21.41 -7.65
N ALA A 827 -8.68 -20.68 -8.02
CA ALA A 827 -7.91 -20.93 -9.24
C ALA A 827 -6.43 -21.22 -8.93
N LEU A 828 -5.87 -22.23 -9.60
CA LEU A 828 -4.48 -22.66 -9.41
C LEU A 828 -3.53 -21.76 -10.18
N HIS A 829 -2.50 -21.24 -9.52
CA HIS A 829 -1.52 -20.34 -10.11
C HIS A 829 -0.09 -20.80 -9.85
N ALA A 830 0.82 -20.47 -10.78
CA ALA A 830 2.26 -20.52 -10.58
C ALA A 830 2.89 -19.15 -10.84
N TYR A 831 3.65 -18.66 -9.88
CA TYR A 831 4.46 -17.45 -10.00
C TYR A 831 5.92 -17.81 -10.22
N SER A 832 6.50 -17.40 -11.35
CA SER A 832 7.87 -17.71 -11.76
C SER A 832 8.69 -16.43 -11.90
N THR A 833 9.93 -16.44 -11.41
CA THR A 833 10.94 -15.42 -11.70
C THR A 833 12.05 -16.02 -12.57
N LEU A 834 12.23 -15.48 -13.76
CA LEU A 834 13.11 -15.97 -14.80
C LEU A 834 14.37 -15.09 -14.88
N PRO A 835 15.57 -15.67 -15.01
CA PRO A 835 16.77 -14.91 -15.33
C PRO A 835 16.69 -14.36 -16.76
N ALA A 836 17.45 -13.32 -17.10
CA ALA A 836 17.40 -12.72 -18.44
C ALA A 836 17.75 -13.69 -19.59
N SER A 837 18.49 -14.76 -19.30
CA SER A 837 18.81 -15.83 -20.25
C SER A 837 17.58 -16.66 -20.68
N LEU A 838 16.52 -16.70 -19.87
CA LEU A 838 15.28 -17.43 -20.16
C LEU A 838 14.11 -16.45 -20.26
N PHE A 839 13.27 -16.62 -21.27
CA PHE A 839 12.06 -15.82 -21.40
C PHE A 839 10.90 -16.65 -21.93
N ILE A 840 9.70 -16.16 -21.67
CA ILE A 840 8.44 -16.72 -22.16
C ILE A 840 7.97 -15.85 -23.33
N ASP A 841 7.53 -16.49 -24.41
CA ASP A 841 6.91 -15.78 -25.53
C ASP A 841 5.43 -15.52 -25.20
N ARG A 842 5.08 -14.25 -24.98
CA ARG A 842 3.71 -13.84 -24.67
C ARG A 842 2.71 -14.23 -25.77
N TYR A 843 3.11 -14.14 -27.04
CA TYR A 843 2.21 -14.39 -28.16
C TYR A 843 1.91 -15.87 -28.32
N GLN A 844 2.87 -16.72 -27.93
CA GLN A 844 2.65 -18.16 -27.85
C GLN A 844 1.63 -18.52 -26.76
N LEU A 845 1.63 -17.78 -25.64
CA LEU A 845 0.70 -17.97 -24.53
C LEU A 845 -0.62 -17.21 -24.67
N ASP A 846 -0.86 -16.51 -25.78
CA ASP A 846 -2.16 -15.92 -26.11
C ASP A 846 -3.08 -16.91 -26.86
N ASP A 847 -2.53 -18.00 -27.42
CA ASP A 847 -3.32 -19.00 -28.14
C ASP A 847 -3.98 -20.01 -27.19
N LYS A 848 -5.32 -20.04 -27.22
CA LYS A 848 -6.13 -20.88 -26.33
C LYS A 848 -5.87 -22.38 -26.51
N LEU A 849 -5.72 -22.86 -27.75
CA LEU A 849 -5.48 -24.28 -28.02
C LEU A 849 -4.09 -24.69 -27.53
N PHE A 850 -3.12 -23.79 -27.70
CA PHE A 850 -1.77 -23.97 -27.20
C PHE A 850 -1.74 -24.05 -25.68
N LEU A 851 -2.41 -23.12 -24.98
CA LEU A 851 -2.56 -23.16 -23.52
C LEU A 851 -3.20 -24.47 -23.06
N GLU A 852 -4.35 -24.85 -23.64
CA GLU A 852 -5.06 -26.09 -23.31
C GLU A 852 -4.18 -27.33 -23.51
N SER A 853 -3.40 -27.39 -24.59
CA SER A 853 -2.52 -28.53 -24.88
C SER A 853 -1.36 -28.70 -23.90
N ASN A 854 -1.04 -27.65 -23.14
CA ASN A 854 0.01 -27.65 -22.12
C ASN A 854 -0.54 -27.59 -20.68
N ASN A 855 -1.85 -27.81 -20.50
CA ASN A 855 -2.55 -27.68 -19.22
C ASN A 855 -2.38 -26.30 -18.56
N LEU A 856 -2.35 -25.24 -19.38
CA LEU A 856 -2.37 -23.85 -18.94
C LEU A 856 -3.76 -23.25 -19.23
N VAL A 857 -4.19 -22.29 -18.41
CA VAL A 857 -5.45 -21.56 -18.60
C VAL A 857 -5.20 -20.16 -19.16
N ALA A 858 -4.25 -19.42 -18.58
CA ALA A 858 -3.92 -18.06 -19.03
C ALA A 858 -2.55 -17.59 -18.50
N LEU A 859 -1.88 -16.72 -19.26
CA LEU A 859 -0.83 -15.84 -18.74
C LEU A 859 -1.51 -14.62 -18.10
N ARG A 860 -1.56 -14.58 -16.76
CA ARG A 860 -2.25 -13.54 -15.99
C ARG A 860 -1.42 -12.26 -15.87
N ALA A 861 -0.11 -12.39 -15.69
CA ALA A 861 0.81 -11.26 -15.63
C ALA A 861 2.17 -11.65 -16.22
N LEU A 862 2.80 -10.69 -16.90
CA LEU A 862 4.20 -10.77 -17.31
C LEU A 862 4.84 -9.38 -17.16
N SER A 863 6.00 -9.32 -16.51
CA SER A 863 6.77 -8.09 -16.31
C SER A 863 8.26 -8.34 -16.46
N GLY A 864 9.01 -7.30 -16.83
CA GLY A 864 10.43 -7.39 -17.15
C GLY A 864 10.69 -7.55 -18.64
N GLU A 865 11.84 -8.13 -18.95
CA GLU A 865 12.39 -8.26 -20.29
C GLU A 865 11.59 -9.26 -21.14
N GLN A 866 11.12 -8.77 -22.28
CA GLN A 866 10.19 -9.46 -23.19
C GLN A 866 10.67 -9.43 -24.65
N ASP A 867 11.82 -8.81 -24.95
CA ASP A 867 12.37 -8.79 -26.30
C ASP A 867 12.61 -10.22 -26.77
N LEU A 868 12.05 -10.64 -27.90
CA LEU A 868 12.13 -12.05 -28.33
C LEU A 868 13.43 -12.36 -29.11
N GLU A 869 14.24 -11.34 -29.43
CA GLU A 869 15.37 -11.44 -30.38
C GLU A 869 16.73 -11.08 -29.78
N ALA A 870 16.76 -10.17 -28.79
CA ALA A 870 17.99 -9.63 -28.24
C ALA A 870 18.78 -10.71 -27.47
N PRO A 871 20.11 -10.81 -27.69
CA PRO A 871 20.95 -11.72 -26.91
C PRO A 871 21.16 -11.19 -25.48
N ASN A 872 21.52 -12.08 -24.54
CA ASN A 872 21.55 -11.76 -23.11
C ASN A 872 22.47 -10.58 -22.74
N TRP A 873 23.56 -10.36 -23.48
CA TRP A 873 24.54 -9.29 -23.20
C TRP A 873 24.14 -7.90 -23.70
N VAL A 874 23.01 -7.77 -24.43
CA VAL A 874 22.49 -6.46 -24.89
C VAL A 874 21.40 -5.95 -23.95
N LEU A 875 20.79 -6.84 -23.17
CA LEU A 875 19.68 -6.52 -22.28
C LEU A 875 20.13 -5.63 -21.13
N LYS A 876 19.29 -4.64 -20.80
CA LYS A 876 19.49 -3.73 -19.67
C LYS A 876 18.64 -4.07 -18.45
N GLN A 877 17.48 -4.70 -18.68
CA GLN A 877 16.59 -5.16 -17.63
C GLN A 877 17.06 -6.50 -17.07
N TRP A 878 16.78 -6.74 -15.80
CA TRP A 878 16.76 -8.12 -15.29
C TRP A 878 15.69 -8.92 -16.03
N GLY A 879 15.69 -10.25 -15.91
CA GLY A 879 14.81 -11.15 -16.67
C GLY A 879 13.31 -10.87 -16.59
N SER A 880 12.50 -11.77 -16.04
CA SER A 880 11.05 -11.51 -16.00
C SER A 880 10.33 -12.21 -14.86
N ALA A 881 9.20 -11.66 -14.44
CA ALA A 881 8.26 -12.31 -13.54
C ALA A 881 6.96 -12.63 -14.28
N ALA A 882 6.51 -13.87 -14.16
CA ALA A 882 5.31 -14.38 -14.83
C ALA A 882 4.35 -15.04 -13.84
N LEU A 883 3.08 -14.66 -13.90
CA LEU A 883 1.98 -15.33 -13.19
C LEU A 883 1.15 -16.10 -14.22
N LEU A 884 1.14 -17.43 -14.09
CA LEU A 884 0.41 -18.34 -14.96
C LEU A 884 -0.76 -18.96 -14.17
N GLU A 885 -1.95 -18.97 -14.74
CA GLU A 885 -3.06 -19.80 -14.26
C GLU A 885 -2.95 -21.19 -14.88
N LEU A 886 -2.98 -22.22 -14.04
CA LEU A 886 -2.77 -23.60 -14.43
C LEU A 886 -4.10 -24.36 -14.47
N ALA A 887 -4.23 -25.28 -15.42
CA ALA A 887 -5.38 -26.17 -15.45
C ALA A 887 -5.21 -27.28 -14.39
N TYR A 888 -6.32 -27.81 -13.92
CA TYR A 888 -6.36 -28.95 -13.01
C TYR A 888 -7.46 -29.95 -13.42
N PRO A 889 -7.39 -31.22 -12.98
CA PRO A 889 -8.41 -32.22 -13.29
C PRO A 889 -9.80 -31.82 -12.77
N LYS A 890 -10.77 -31.65 -13.68
CA LYS A 890 -12.17 -31.30 -13.34
C LYS A 890 -12.93 -32.38 -12.59
N GLN A 891 -12.44 -33.62 -12.62
CA GLN A 891 -12.99 -34.75 -11.87
C GLN A 891 -11.86 -35.40 -11.09
N LYS A 892 -12.16 -35.86 -9.87
CA LYS A 892 -11.20 -36.59 -9.05
C LYS A 892 -10.79 -37.85 -9.79
N SER A 893 -9.56 -37.86 -10.30
CA SER A 893 -9.00 -38.99 -11.03
C SER A 893 -8.86 -40.18 -10.09
N THR A 894 -9.33 -41.35 -10.51
CA THR A 894 -9.01 -42.63 -9.88
C THR A 894 -7.71 -43.24 -10.43
N SER A 895 -7.10 -42.61 -11.44
CA SER A 895 -5.81 -42.99 -11.99
C SER A 895 -4.67 -42.42 -11.14
N THR A 896 -3.63 -43.22 -10.92
CA THR A 896 -2.35 -42.82 -10.31
C THR A 896 -1.46 -42.01 -11.25
N ASP A 897 -1.89 -41.74 -12.48
CA ASP A 897 -1.13 -40.95 -13.45
C ASP A 897 -0.96 -39.50 -12.95
N GLY A 898 0.23 -38.93 -13.16
CA GLY A 898 0.53 -37.55 -12.76
C GLY A 898 -0.12 -36.52 -13.68
N TRP A 899 -0.55 -35.40 -13.12
CA TRP A 899 -0.98 -34.23 -13.88
C TRP A 899 0.23 -33.35 -14.16
N THR A 900 0.57 -33.14 -15.43
CA THR A 900 1.76 -32.38 -15.84
C THR A 900 1.34 -31.10 -16.54
N VAL A 901 1.80 -29.96 -16.04
CA VAL A 901 1.65 -28.65 -16.68
C VAL A 901 2.98 -28.27 -17.30
N THR A 902 2.98 -27.89 -18.57
CA THR A 902 4.21 -27.60 -19.32
C THR A 902 4.31 -26.12 -19.64
N ILE A 903 5.39 -25.47 -19.23
CA ILE A 903 5.68 -24.07 -19.52
C ILE A 903 6.77 -24.02 -20.59
N PRO A 904 6.44 -23.60 -21.83
CA PRO A 904 7.44 -23.41 -22.86
C PRO A 904 8.25 -22.14 -22.60
N MET A 905 9.55 -22.23 -22.80
CA MET A 905 10.49 -21.13 -22.63
C MET A 905 11.43 -21.06 -23.83
N HIS A 906 12.11 -19.93 -23.95
CA HIS A 906 13.14 -19.66 -24.93
C HIS A 906 14.45 -19.34 -24.22
N LEU A 907 15.54 -19.93 -24.71
CA LEU A 907 16.89 -19.66 -24.23
C LEU A 907 17.56 -18.63 -25.15
N ARG A 908 17.97 -17.50 -24.58
CA ARG A 908 18.78 -16.49 -25.29
C ARG A 908 20.19 -16.98 -25.52
N TYR A 909 20.88 -16.37 -26.47
CA TYR A 909 22.33 -16.51 -26.56
C TYR A 909 22.98 -15.96 -25.29
N VAL A 910 23.69 -16.85 -24.59
CA VAL A 910 24.39 -16.56 -23.33
C VAL A 910 25.89 -16.40 -23.60
N ASN A 911 26.54 -15.46 -22.90
CA ASN A 911 27.98 -15.30 -23.00
C ASN A 911 28.71 -16.30 -22.08
N GLY A 912 29.43 -17.25 -22.67
CA GLY A 912 30.20 -18.27 -21.93
C GLY A 912 31.42 -17.75 -21.14
N THR A 913 31.75 -16.46 -21.23
CA THR A 913 32.87 -15.86 -20.47
C THR A 913 32.46 -15.18 -19.17
N SER A 914 31.17 -14.96 -18.91
CA SER A 914 30.69 -14.31 -17.67
C SER A 914 30.77 -15.26 -16.48
N GLU A 915 31.14 -14.75 -15.30
CA GLU A 915 31.27 -15.56 -14.08
C GLU A 915 30.02 -16.37 -13.75
N THR A 916 28.84 -15.76 -13.97
CA THR A 916 27.52 -16.37 -13.77
C THR A 916 27.24 -17.59 -14.66
N ASN A 917 27.91 -17.69 -15.82
CA ASN A 917 27.67 -18.74 -16.82
C ASN A 917 28.89 -19.65 -17.06
N LYS A 918 29.98 -19.47 -16.29
CA LYS A 918 31.25 -20.22 -16.43
C LYS A 918 31.08 -21.74 -16.32
N ALA A 919 30.02 -22.20 -15.68
CA ALA A 919 29.78 -23.62 -15.41
C ALA A 919 28.90 -24.31 -16.47
N GLY A 920 28.68 -23.70 -17.64
CA GLY A 920 28.03 -24.40 -18.74
C GLY A 920 26.51 -24.59 -18.58
N ALA A 921 25.87 -23.81 -17.70
CA ALA A 921 24.46 -23.98 -17.38
C ALA A 921 23.78 -22.66 -17.00
N VAL A 922 22.45 -22.65 -17.12
CA VAL A 922 21.56 -21.59 -16.64
C VAL A 922 20.68 -22.19 -15.56
N ASP A 923 20.61 -21.54 -14.41
CA ASP A 923 19.80 -21.98 -13.28
C ASP A 923 18.42 -21.30 -13.30
N LEU A 924 17.37 -22.06 -12.96
CA LEU A 924 15.98 -21.61 -12.90
C LEU A 924 15.41 -21.93 -11.51
N SER A 925 15.01 -20.91 -10.76
CA SER A 925 14.31 -21.09 -9.49
C SER A 925 12.96 -21.77 -9.70
N TRP A 926 12.59 -22.71 -8.82
CA TRP A 926 11.26 -23.30 -8.84
C TRP A 926 10.18 -22.22 -8.61
N PRO A 927 9.04 -22.26 -9.34
CA PRO A 927 7.94 -21.34 -9.12
C PRO A 927 7.26 -21.57 -7.76
N VAL A 928 6.56 -20.54 -7.29
CA VAL A 928 5.63 -20.68 -6.16
C VAL A 928 4.26 -21.07 -6.72
N VAL A 929 3.72 -22.19 -6.24
CA VAL A 929 2.41 -22.70 -6.67
C VAL A 929 1.40 -22.54 -5.54
N PHE A 930 0.25 -21.95 -5.84
CA PHE A 930 -0.80 -21.70 -4.85
C PHE A 930 -2.19 -21.67 -5.50
N TRP A 931 -3.21 -21.97 -4.70
CA TRP A 931 -4.60 -21.66 -5.04
C TRP A 931 -4.93 -20.24 -4.58
N ALA A 932 -5.43 -19.41 -5.49
CA ALA A 932 -5.98 -18.09 -5.16
C ALA A 932 -7.50 -18.22 -5.05
N CYS A 933 -8.03 -17.93 -3.87
CA CYS A 933 -9.44 -18.09 -3.53
C CYS A 933 -10.04 -16.77 -3.03
N GLU A 934 -11.33 -16.56 -3.27
CA GLU A 934 -12.06 -15.42 -2.73
C GLU A 934 -12.30 -15.59 -1.21
N ALA A 935 -12.07 -14.51 -0.46
CA ALA A 935 -12.41 -14.41 0.95
C ALA A 935 -13.88 -13.94 1.14
N GLU A 936 -14.56 -14.44 2.17
CA GLU A 936 -15.90 -14.03 2.60
C GLU A 936 -15.85 -12.64 3.27
N GLU A 937 -16.97 -11.90 3.25
CA GLU A 937 -17.00 -10.53 3.77
C GLU A 937 -16.91 -10.48 5.30
N GLY A 938 -15.85 -9.88 5.87
CA GLY A 938 -15.82 -9.59 7.31
C GLY A 938 -14.48 -9.25 7.96
N LEU A 939 -13.34 -9.69 7.42
CA LEU A 939 -12.06 -9.62 8.14
C LEU A 939 -10.99 -8.74 7.47
N LYS A 940 -10.34 -7.88 8.27
CA LYS A 940 -9.23 -7.01 7.85
C LYS A 940 -7.92 -7.81 7.75
N MET A 941 -7.67 -8.46 6.61
CA MET A 941 -6.43 -9.19 6.32
C MET A 941 -5.18 -8.28 6.18
N SER A 942 -5.33 -6.95 6.29
CA SER A 942 -4.25 -5.97 6.10
C SER A 942 -3.38 -5.72 7.34
N THR A 943 -3.74 -6.26 8.51
CA THR A 943 -3.06 -5.99 9.80
C THR A 943 -2.62 -7.27 10.51
N ASN A 944 -1.91 -8.16 9.81
CA ASN A 944 -1.34 -9.38 10.39
C ASN A 944 0.18 -9.21 10.62
N PRO A 945 0.69 -9.31 11.88
CA PRO A 945 2.10 -9.12 12.19
C PRO A 945 3.03 -10.25 11.73
N PHE A 946 2.49 -11.33 11.15
CA PHE A 946 3.23 -12.47 10.61
C PHE A 946 3.13 -12.61 9.09
N ASP A 947 2.24 -11.87 8.43
CA ASP A 947 2.15 -11.91 6.97
C ASP A 947 3.33 -11.17 6.34
N ARG A 948 4.04 -11.85 5.44
CA ARG A 948 5.07 -11.21 4.60
C ARG A 948 4.37 -10.52 3.43
N VAL A 949 4.58 -9.22 3.31
CA VAL A 949 4.06 -8.39 2.21
C VAL A 949 5.14 -8.11 1.17
N ASN A 950 4.73 -7.67 -0.03
CA ASN A 950 5.62 -7.36 -1.14
C ASN A 950 6.41 -8.60 -1.60
N LEU A 951 5.68 -9.61 -2.03
CA LEU A 951 6.20 -10.88 -2.59
C LEU A 951 6.08 -10.93 -4.13
N GLY A 952 5.72 -9.81 -4.76
CA GLY A 952 5.50 -9.71 -6.20
C GLY A 952 4.13 -10.24 -6.61
N TYR A 953 3.81 -11.51 -6.33
CA TYR A 953 2.52 -12.09 -6.71
C TYR A 953 1.36 -11.63 -5.83
N ASP A 954 1.59 -11.35 -4.55
CA ASP A 954 0.56 -10.94 -3.58
C ASP A 954 -0.12 -9.62 -3.97
N GLY A 955 0.64 -8.72 -4.60
CA GLY A 955 0.17 -7.46 -5.18
C GLY A 955 -0.59 -7.60 -6.51
N LEU A 956 -0.56 -8.78 -7.16
CA LEU A 956 -1.31 -9.04 -8.39
C LEU A 956 -2.77 -9.44 -8.12
N PHE A 957 -3.12 -9.70 -6.85
CA PHE A 957 -4.46 -10.08 -6.41
C PHE A 957 -5.04 -9.07 -5.42
N GLY A 958 -6.37 -9.08 -5.26
CA GLY A 958 -7.05 -8.19 -4.31
C GLY A 958 -6.74 -8.51 -2.84
N PRO A 959 -6.96 -7.58 -1.88
CA PRO A 959 -6.77 -7.84 -0.45
C PRO A 959 -7.74 -8.91 0.07
N LYS A 960 -8.87 -9.14 -0.64
CA LYS A 960 -9.83 -10.22 -0.38
C LYS A 960 -9.46 -11.54 -1.06
N THR A 961 -8.16 -11.80 -1.27
CA THR A 961 -7.68 -13.04 -1.86
C THR A 961 -6.84 -13.80 -0.83
N MET A 962 -7.25 -15.04 -0.59
CA MET A 962 -6.49 -16.01 0.20
C MET A 962 -5.67 -16.92 -0.71
N PHE A 963 -4.44 -17.19 -0.28
CA PHE A 963 -3.47 -18.01 -0.98
C PHE A 963 -3.25 -19.31 -0.20
N TYR A 964 -3.73 -20.43 -0.74
CA TYR A 964 -3.42 -21.76 -0.22
C TYR A 964 -2.19 -22.31 -0.93
N HIS A 965 -1.05 -22.32 -0.24
CA HIS A 965 0.25 -22.69 -0.83
C HIS A 965 0.41 -24.19 -1.01
N VAL A 966 0.76 -24.62 -2.23
CA VAL A 966 1.09 -26.02 -2.52
C VAL A 966 2.58 -26.25 -2.20
N PRO A 967 2.93 -27.24 -1.37
CA PRO A 967 4.32 -27.50 -1.01
C PRO A 967 5.11 -28.11 -2.18
N PRO A 968 6.38 -27.68 -2.41
CA PRO A 968 7.28 -28.35 -3.32
C PRO A 968 7.81 -29.66 -2.70
N SER A 969 8.12 -30.64 -3.54
CA SER A 969 8.69 -31.93 -3.13
C SER A 969 9.91 -32.30 -3.99
N PRO A 970 11.01 -31.52 -3.91
CA PRO A 970 12.23 -31.80 -4.67
C PRO A 970 12.91 -33.09 -4.22
N ALA A 971 13.62 -33.75 -5.14
CA ALA A 971 14.33 -34.99 -4.83
C ALA A 971 15.58 -34.76 -3.95
N ASP A 972 16.29 -33.64 -4.15
CA ASP A 972 17.57 -33.32 -3.49
C ASP A 972 17.46 -32.16 -2.48
N ASP A 973 16.25 -31.83 -1.99
CA ASP A 973 15.99 -30.66 -1.11
C ASP A 973 16.44 -29.31 -1.71
N VAL A 974 16.60 -29.22 -3.04
CA VAL A 974 16.97 -27.99 -3.77
C VAL A 974 15.82 -27.54 -4.68
N LEU A 975 15.49 -26.25 -4.61
CA LEU A 975 14.40 -25.60 -5.36
C LEU A 975 14.92 -24.84 -6.59
N VAL A 976 15.87 -25.44 -7.31
CA VAL A 976 16.52 -24.87 -8.50
C VAL A 976 16.70 -25.97 -9.54
N GLU A 977 16.23 -25.73 -10.76
CA GLU A 977 16.48 -26.57 -11.93
C GLU A 977 17.64 -26.03 -12.75
N ARG A 978 18.52 -26.92 -13.21
CA ARG A 978 19.73 -26.54 -13.97
C ARG A 978 19.62 -26.94 -15.43
N LEU A 979 19.63 -25.96 -16.32
CA LEU A 979 19.61 -26.14 -17.77
C LEU A 979 21.02 -26.16 -18.33
N SER A 980 21.46 -27.29 -18.89
CA SER A 980 22.76 -27.35 -19.58
C SER A 980 22.69 -26.63 -20.92
N VAL A 981 23.61 -25.68 -21.14
CA VAL A 981 23.69 -24.88 -22.36
C VAL A 981 24.98 -25.21 -23.11
N PRO A 982 24.92 -25.59 -24.39
CA PRO A 982 26.12 -25.85 -25.18
C PRO A 982 26.82 -24.54 -25.54
N PHE A 983 27.96 -24.26 -24.92
CA PHE A 983 28.80 -23.10 -25.26
C PHE A 983 29.84 -23.45 -26.31
N LEU A 984 30.13 -22.48 -27.19
CA LEU A 984 31.29 -22.56 -28.07
C LEU A 984 32.55 -22.35 -27.24
N ASP A 985 33.40 -23.37 -27.14
CA ASP A 985 34.71 -23.27 -26.50
C ASP A 985 35.58 -22.22 -27.23
N PRO A 986 35.90 -21.07 -26.60
CA PRO A 986 36.62 -19.98 -27.25
C PRO A 986 38.03 -20.39 -27.70
N ILE A 987 38.63 -21.42 -27.10
CA ILE A 987 39.96 -21.95 -27.48
C ILE A 987 39.86 -22.73 -28.80
N LYS A 988 38.77 -23.48 -29.00
CA LYS A 988 38.50 -24.23 -30.24
C LYS A 988 37.90 -23.35 -31.34
N ALA A 989 37.18 -22.29 -30.97
CA ALA A 989 36.60 -21.32 -31.89
C ALA A 989 37.65 -20.66 -32.80
N GLY A 990 38.88 -20.44 -32.30
CA GLY A 990 39.98 -19.86 -33.09
C GLY A 990 40.40 -20.71 -34.30
N TRP A 991 40.15 -22.02 -34.28
CA TRP A 991 40.48 -22.93 -35.40
C TRP A 991 39.39 -22.96 -36.47
N ALA A 992 38.15 -22.60 -36.14
CA ALA A 992 37.03 -22.67 -37.07
C ALA A 992 37.20 -21.72 -38.28
N PRO A 993 37.60 -20.43 -38.14
CA PRO A 993 37.86 -19.55 -39.27
C PRO A 993 38.96 -20.10 -40.20
N LEU A 994 40.00 -20.71 -39.64
CA LEU A 994 41.11 -21.28 -40.40
C LEU A 994 40.66 -22.51 -41.19
N GLY A 995 39.90 -23.42 -40.56
CA GLY A 995 39.29 -24.58 -41.21
C GLY A 995 38.30 -24.20 -42.31
N THR A 996 37.39 -23.26 -42.03
CA THR A 996 36.44 -22.75 -43.02
C THR A 996 37.16 -22.08 -44.18
N SER A 997 38.21 -21.29 -43.91
CA SER A 997 39.03 -20.65 -44.97
C SER A 997 39.68 -21.68 -45.88
N ILE A 998 40.23 -22.77 -45.31
CA ILE A 998 40.82 -23.88 -46.09
C ILE A 998 39.76 -24.56 -46.96
N VAL A 999 38.60 -24.89 -46.41
CA VAL A 999 37.51 -25.54 -47.15
C VAL A 999 37.00 -24.65 -48.27
N VAL A 1000 36.82 -23.34 -48.01
CA VAL A 1000 36.42 -22.36 -49.03
C VAL A 1000 37.50 -22.23 -50.11
N LEU A 1001 38.79 -22.21 -49.75
CA LEU A 1001 39.90 -22.20 -50.71
C LEU A 1001 39.90 -23.46 -51.58
N LEU A 1002 39.74 -24.64 -50.99
CA LEU A 1002 39.66 -25.90 -51.73
C LEU A 1002 38.44 -25.94 -52.65
N GLY A 1003 37.29 -25.47 -52.19
CA GLY A 1003 36.08 -25.32 -53.01
C GLY A 1003 36.27 -24.33 -54.16
N PHE A 1004 36.92 -23.18 -53.89
CA PHE A 1004 37.26 -22.19 -54.91
C PHE A 1004 38.23 -22.74 -55.95
N VAL A 1005 39.28 -23.46 -55.51
CA VAL A 1005 40.24 -24.13 -56.40
C VAL A 1005 39.56 -25.21 -57.23
N TRP A 1006 38.63 -25.98 -56.64
CA TRP A 1006 37.85 -26.98 -57.37
C TRP A 1006 36.93 -26.36 -58.42
N ILE A 1007 36.26 -25.25 -58.08
CA ILE A 1007 35.44 -24.48 -59.03
C ILE A 1007 36.31 -23.92 -60.16
N CYS A 1008 37.48 -23.34 -59.84
CA CYS A 1008 38.44 -22.89 -60.85
C CYS A 1008 38.92 -24.05 -61.73
N TYR A 1009 39.24 -25.21 -61.16
CA TYR A 1009 39.61 -26.41 -61.91
C TYR A 1009 38.49 -26.86 -62.86
N LYS A 1010 37.23 -26.81 -62.43
CA LYS A 1010 36.08 -27.15 -63.30
C LYS A 1010 35.81 -26.10 -64.38
N LEU A 1011 36.01 -24.81 -64.10
CA LEU A 1011 35.81 -23.72 -65.04
C LEU A 1011 36.94 -23.63 -66.09
N PHE A 1012 38.19 -23.88 -65.70
CA PHE A 1012 39.35 -23.79 -66.59
C PHE A 1012 39.81 -25.16 -67.15
N GLY A 1013 39.36 -26.27 -66.58
CA GLY A 1013 39.63 -27.64 -67.06
C GLY A 1013 38.73 -28.09 -68.23
N GLY A 1014 37.81 -27.25 -68.68
CA GLY A 1014 36.92 -27.50 -69.83
C GLY A 1014 37.48 -27.12 -71.20
N SER A 1015 38.76 -26.72 -71.30
CA SER A 1015 39.38 -26.31 -72.56
C SER A 1015 40.64 -27.12 -72.88
N ALA A 1016 40.50 -28.43 -73.05
CA ALA A 1016 41.44 -29.25 -73.81
C ALA A 1016 40.81 -30.63 -74.14
N SER A 1017 39.99 -30.69 -75.18
CA SER A 1017 39.83 -31.94 -75.94
C SER A 1017 40.35 -31.68 -77.36
N PRO A 1018 41.54 -32.18 -77.73
CA PRO A 1018 41.98 -32.21 -79.11
C PRO A 1018 41.16 -33.28 -79.84
N GLY A 1019 40.51 -32.86 -80.93
CA GLY A 1019 39.73 -33.76 -81.76
C GLY A 1019 40.57 -34.77 -82.54
N ARG A 1020 39.81 -35.71 -83.12
CA ARG A 1020 40.10 -36.55 -84.30
C ARG A 1020 41.03 -37.74 -84.09
N ASP A 1021 40.79 -38.94 -84.63
CA ASP A 1021 39.94 -39.33 -85.77
C ASP A 1021 39.50 -40.80 -85.68
N GLU A 1022 38.33 -41.05 -86.28
CA GLU A 1022 37.91 -42.20 -87.11
C GLU A 1022 38.50 -43.60 -86.89
N LYS A 1023 37.61 -44.60 -86.75
CA LYS A 1023 37.19 -45.48 -87.88
C LYS A 1023 36.11 -46.50 -87.46
N LYS A 1024 35.09 -46.61 -88.33
CA LYS A 1024 34.43 -47.82 -88.92
C LYS A 1024 34.17 -49.02 -87.97
N THR A 1025 33.03 -49.71 -87.95
CA THR A 1025 32.05 -50.07 -89.00
C THR A 1025 30.92 -50.87 -88.34
N GLN A 1026 29.73 -50.84 -88.97
CA GLN A 1026 28.60 -51.77 -88.93
C GLN A 1026 27.77 -51.90 -87.64
#